data_AF-A0A0G0G5P1-F1
#
_entry.id   AF-A0A0G0G5P1-F1
#
_cell.length_a   1.000
_cell.length_b   1.000
_cell.length_c   1.000
_cell.angle_alpha   90.00
_cell.angle_beta   90.00
_cell.angle_gamma   90.00
#
_symmetry.space_group_name_H-M   'P 1'
#
loop_
_entity.id
_entity.type
_entity.pdbx_description
1 polymer ?
#
loop_
_entity_poly.entity_id
_entity_poly.type
_entity_poly.pdbx_seq_one_letter_code
_entity_poly.pdbx_strand_id
1 'polypeptide(L)'
;MTPLDTKLLRPTISIVRELVKDKKTVLKIATSLFLFVGLLTSVVLVQQNQDIREHAQTGSVVTVGCQDNGITITSGEKKFYSPGERINLTIRGKEFNSSAPKLTNIVLWYAPANGNLRTTATSAENWKNTNITGSYNASTKSWTGTWVLPTEDGEYILAPNFIQSDNYACSSNPGYLCPDCHTGYQFDRSSAQRIPRETYSCKGCHKTFVVSRTASNPGGYDMKSYYNFSPGYNWVYKGYNFTESTPQEFYSYFSIEEKSSICGHTVLPLRFTKSNLYGHWGPKGHNRLAGVYNQRHLLTYFQSGERWSDRTLGLLFHKSYNFPSTSTNPISELGVYNPIDGLSLRHFSEDTNRNFQNNYFSPYLWGENGATEGYEYSQTNIAYVNSLTKLATLREKYPKLTDQQLFCKLDYEMSGNGAWRMAYLSDNLSNTDNYGGKVFNYGLYTGSLMRLRVYESWGGGSTREDLFMVPNLGIVRMDKKGGASQDTGRITNPDYIMSLVSYYIGGDLKINFTDLNSNPLPSNRVARGGSYKIKVKSKDRQGNFTVPYSGWLEVRRCITSSPSIECAPYDPANPTANGWAAFKWGRWVWLGEATETLSSSIAVGTRHAYYRPFINTAPGDYTGEVSISKTELPWGNETHLTIY
;
A
#
# COMPACT_ATOMS: atom_id res chain seq x y z
N MET A 1 5.46 64.92 -7.84
CA MET A 1 5.76 66.02 -6.91
C MET A 1 4.95 67.24 -7.29
N THR A 2 3.92 67.56 -6.49
CA THR A 2 3.55 68.90 -6.01
C THR A 2 2.59 68.70 -4.82
N PRO A 3 2.76 69.41 -3.69
CA PRO A 3 2.06 69.13 -2.44
C PRO A 3 0.74 69.92 -2.34
N LEU A 4 -0.27 69.36 -1.66
CA LEU A 4 -1.47 70.11 -1.29
C LEU A 4 -1.33 70.73 0.10
N ASP A 5 -1.93 71.92 0.20
CA ASP A 5 -1.59 73.07 1.03
C ASP A 5 -2.28 73.05 2.41
N THR A 6 -1.52 73.17 3.49
CA THR A 6 -1.99 73.17 4.89
C THR A 6 -2.53 74.54 5.33
N LYS A 7 -3.57 75.05 4.65
CA LYS A 7 -4.20 76.34 5.00
C LYS A 7 -5.65 76.29 5.49
N LEU A 8 -6.21 75.10 5.71
CA LEU A 8 -7.59 74.94 6.23
C LEU A 8 -7.69 74.57 7.72
N LEU A 9 -6.58 74.52 8.46
CA LEU A 9 -6.54 74.05 9.86
C LEU A 9 -6.63 75.16 10.92
N ARG A 10 -6.96 76.40 10.56
CA ARG A 10 -7.07 77.50 11.54
C ARG A 10 -8.47 77.84 12.07
N PRO A 11 -9.61 77.48 11.45
CA PRO A 11 -10.91 77.72 12.09
C PRO A 11 -11.35 76.61 13.06
N THR A 12 -10.88 75.36 12.88
CA THR A 12 -11.44 74.18 13.57
C THR A 12 -11.03 74.08 15.05
N ILE A 13 -9.94 74.72 15.46
CA ILE A 13 -9.44 74.65 16.84
C ILE A 13 -10.23 75.55 17.80
N SER A 14 -10.94 76.57 17.29
CA SER A 14 -11.76 77.45 18.12
C SER A 14 -13.07 76.76 18.58
N ILE A 15 -13.69 75.96 17.69
CA ILE A 15 -14.96 75.27 17.98
C ILE A 15 -14.75 74.11 18.96
N VAL A 16 -13.62 73.41 18.89
CA VAL A 16 -13.31 72.31 19.83
C VAL A 16 -13.01 72.82 21.24
N ARG A 17 -12.49 74.05 21.41
CA ARG A 17 -12.24 74.63 22.75
C ARG A 17 -13.52 75.03 23.49
N GLU A 18 -14.56 75.44 22.78
CA GLU A 18 -15.87 75.73 23.40
C GLU A 18 -16.66 74.44 23.73
N LEU A 19 -16.50 73.37 22.94
CA LEU A 19 -17.14 72.08 23.18
C LEU A 19 -16.54 71.27 24.36
N VAL A 20 -15.33 71.60 24.84
CA VAL A 20 -14.66 70.86 25.93
C VAL A 20 -14.97 71.41 27.34
N LYS A 21 -15.67 72.55 27.46
CA LYS A 21 -16.01 73.11 28.79
C LYS A 21 -17.11 72.34 29.52
N ASP A 22 -17.94 71.57 28.82
CA ASP A 22 -18.97 70.74 29.44
C ASP A 22 -18.66 69.26 29.25
N LYS A 23 -18.00 68.67 30.25
CA LYS A 23 -17.66 67.24 30.29
C LYS A 23 -18.88 66.33 30.12
N LYS A 24 -20.08 66.77 30.51
CA LYS A 24 -21.32 65.99 30.29
C LYS A 24 -21.73 65.97 28.83
N THR A 25 -21.53 67.06 28.10
CA THR A 25 -21.86 67.15 26.68
C THR A 25 -20.85 66.38 25.81
N VAL A 26 -19.56 66.45 26.14
CA VAL A 26 -18.53 65.62 25.48
C VAL A 26 -18.78 64.13 25.72
N LEU A 27 -19.11 63.75 26.96
CA LEU A 27 -19.43 62.36 27.28
C LEU A 27 -20.69 61.89 26.53
N LYS A 28 -21.76 62.70 26.49
CA LYS A 28 -22.97 62.35 25.74
C LYS A 28 -22.73 62.22 24.23
N ILE A 29 -21.95 63.11 23.63
CA ILE A 29 -21.63 63.02 22.20
C ILE A 29 -20.76 61.78 21.94
N ALA A 30 -19.76 61.52 22.80
CA ALA A 30 -18.92 60.33 22.68
C ALA A 30 -19.74 59.05 22.86
N THR A 31 -20.63 58.97 23.85
CA THR A 31 -21.50 57.82 24.10
C THR A 31 -22.51 57.63 22.96
N SER A 32 -23.09 58.71 22.43
CA SER A 32 -23.99 58.65 21.26
C SER A 32 -23.25 58.22 20.01
N LEU A 33 -22.01 58.69 19.78
CA LEU A 33 -21.20 58.26 18.64
C LEU A 33 -20.78 56.79 18.79
N PHE A 34 -20.45 56.35 20.02
CA PHE A 34 -20.12 54.95 20.31
C PHE A 34 -21.34 54.03 20.15
N LEU A 35 -22.53 54.48 20.55
CA LEU A 35 -23.79 53.78 20.31
C LEU A 35 -24.15 53.75 18.82
N PHE A 36 -23.91 54.84 18.09
CA PHE A 36 -24.21 54.92 16.65
C PHE A 36 -23.25 54.07 15.81
N VAL A 37 -21.95 54.08 16.14
CA VAL A 37 -20.96 53.17 15.55
C VAL A 37 -21.24 51.73 15.98
N GLY A 38 -21.66 51.49 17.22
CA GLY A 38 -22.10 50.18 17.72
C GLY A 38 -23.34 49.64 16.99
N LEU A 39 -24.32 50.51 16.70
CA LEU A 39 -25.52 50.19 15.91
C LEU A 39 -25.19 49.96 14.43
N LEU A 40 -24.33 50.77 13.81
CA LEU A 40 -23.88 50.56 12.44
C LEU A 40 -23.05 49.28 12.29
N THR A 41 -22.13 49.01 13.21
CA THR A 41 -21.33 47.78 13.20
C THR A 41 -22.19 46.55 13.50
N SER A 42 -23.17 46.64 14.40
CA SER A 42 -24.11 45.54 14.65
C SER A 42 -25.10 45.33 13.50
N VAL A 43 -25.57 46.37 12.82
CA VAL A 43 -26.39 46.22 11.59
C VAL A 43 -25.56 45.62 10.46
N VAL A 44 -24.32 46.08 10.25
CA VAL A 44 -23.41 45.49 9.24
C VAL A 44 -23.03 44.05 9.59
N LEU A 45 -22.80 43.72 10.88
CA LEU A 45 -22.52 42.35 11.32
C LEU A 45 -23.75 41.44 11.28
N VAL A 46 -24.96 41.97 11.55
CA VAL A 46 -26.22 41.21 11.44
C VAL A 46 -26.54 40.98 9.97
N GLN A 47 -26.30 41.97 9.10
CA GLN A 47 -26.54 41.85 7.66
C GLN A 47 -25.48 40.97 6.99
N GLN A 48 -24.20 41.04 7.39
CA GLN A 48 -23.17 40.08 6.99
C GLN A 48 -23.46 38.68 7.53
N ASN A 49 -23.94 38.52 8.77
CA ASN A 49 -24.31 37.20 9.30
C ASN A 49 -25.61 36.67 8.67
N GLN A 50 -26.53 37.53 8.22
CA GLN A 50 -27.70 37.14 7.44
C GLN A 50 -27.31 36.74 6.03
N ASP A 51 -26.45 37.50 5.34
CA ASP A 51 -25.91 37.14 4.02
C ASP A 51 -25.08 35.85 4.09
N ILE A 52 -24.27 35.67 5.15
CA ILE A 52 -23.52 34.43 5.40
C ILE A 52 -24.46 33.28 5.75
N ARG A 53 -25.57 33.50 6.48
CA ARG A 53 -26.55 32.43 6.78
C ARG A 53 -27.44 32.09 5.58
N GLU A 54 -27.77 33.06 4.73
CA GLU A 54 -28.48 32.85 3.46
C GLU A 54 -27.58 32.13 2.44
N HIS A 55 -26.26 32.38 2.46
CA HIS A 55 -25.28 31.66 1.64
C HIS A 55 -24.81 30.33 2.26
N ALA A 56 -24.92 30.13 3.57
CA ALA A 56 -24.43 28.91 4.24
C ALA A 56 -25.49 27.81 4.44
N GLN A 57 -26.78 28.03 4.15
CA GLN A 57 -27.81 26.97 4.27
C GLN A 57 -28.97 27.08 3.25
N THR A 58 -28.70 27.36 1.98
CA THR A 58 -29.56 26.80 0.92
C THR A 58 -28.88 25.54 0.42
N GLY A 59 -29.20 24.39 1.04
CA GLY A 59 -28.81 23.10 0.50
C GLY A 59 -29.22 23.07 -0.97
N SER A 60 -28.26 22.91 -1.89
CA SER A 60 -28.56 22.94 -3.31
C SER A 60 -29.70 21.97 -3.56
N VAL A 61 -30.80 22.46 -4.12
CA VAL A 61 -31.94 21.61 -4.43
C VAL A 61 -31.49 20.63 -5.50
N VAL A 62 -31.28 19.37 -5.12
CA VAL A 62 -31.00 18.29 -6.08
C VAL A 62 -32.20 18.23 -7.03
N THR A 63 -32.02 18.65 -8.28
CA THR A 63 -33.11 18.72 -9.26
C THR A 63 -33.25 17.42 -10.05
N VAL A 64 -32.13 16.88 -10.52
CA VAL A 64 -32.10 15.70 -11.40
C VAL A 64 -30.85 14.86 -11.11
N GLY A 65 -30.93 13.55 -11.30
CA GLY A 65 -29.81 12.66 -11.05
C GLY A 65 -30.15 11.18 -11.26
N CYS A 66 -29.32 10.30 -10.73
CA CYS A 66 -29.42 8.87 -10.78
C CYS A 66 -30.40 8.35 -9.74
N GLN A 67 -31.25 7.40 -10.13
CA GLN A 67 -31.99 6.58 -9.19
C GLN A 67 -31.02 5.69 -8.38
N ASP A 68 -31.40 5.26 -7.17
CA ASP A 68 -30.60 4.28 -6.43
C ASP A 68 -30.39 3.01 -7.27
N ASN A 69 -29.15 2.51 -7.32
CA ASN A 69 -28.71 1.44 -8.24
C ASN A 69 -28.95 1.75 -9.73
N GLY A 70 -28.93 3.03 -10.10
CA GLY A 70 -29.34 3.49 -11.43
C GLY A 70 -28.41 3.14 -12.58
N ILE A 71 -27.37 2.31 -12.40
CA ILE A 71 -26.59 1.70 -13.50
C ILE A 71 -26.62 0.18 -13.32
N THR A 72 -27.33 -0.51 -14.20
CA THR A 72 -27.53 -1.96 -14.15
C THR A 72 -26.99 -2.63 -15.41
N ILE A 73 -26.42 -3.82 -15.24
CA ILE A 73 -25.87 -4.62 -16.34
C ILE A 73 -26.87 -5.74 -16.62
N THR A 74 -27.58 -5.64 -17.73
CA THR A 74 -28.70 -6.54 -18.06
C THR A 74 -28.25 -7.80 -18.80
N SER A 75 -27.01 -7.84 -19.30
CA SER A 75 -26.39 -9.03 -19.90
C SER A 75 -25.81 -10.01 -18.87
N GLY A 76 -26.00 -9.75 -17.57
CA GLY A 76 -25.38 -10.49 -16.46
C GLY A 76 -24.13 -9.78 -15.95
N GLU A 77 -24.15 -9.39 -14.68
CA GLU A 77 -23.03 -8.70 -14.05
C GLU A 77 -21.89 -9.69 -13.77
N LYS A 78 -20.73 -9.40 -14.34
CA LYS A 78 -19.47 -10.08 -14.07
C LYS A 78 -18.56 -9.20 -13.23
N LYS A 79 -17.70 -9.87 -12.47
CA LYS A 79 -16.62 -9.23 -11.72
C LYS A 79 -15.51 -8.70 -12.64
N PHE A 80 -15.25 -9.41 -13.74
CA PHE A 80 -14.28 -9.06 -14.77
C PHE A 80 -14.88 -9.34 -16.14
N TYR A 81 -14.49 -8.54 -17.13
CA TYR A 81 -14.94 -8.66 -18.50
C TYR A 81 -13.73 -8.87 -19.43
N SER A 82 -13.95 -9.58 -20.53
CA SER A 82 -12.92 -9.73 -21.56
C SER A 82 -12.76 -8.43 -22.36
N PRO A 83 -11.57 -8.12 -22.87
CA PRO A 83 -11.39 -6.96 -23.74
C PRO A 83 -12.27 -7.04 -24.99
N GLY A 84 -12.92 -5.94 -25.35
CA GLY A 84 -13.89 -5.91 -26.45
C GLY A 84 -15.21 -6.63 -26.17
N GLU A 85 -15.44 -7.13 -24.95
CA GLU A 85 -16.70 -7.76 -24.60
C GLU A 85 -17.86 -6.76 -24.69
N ARG A 86 -18.97 -7.19 -25.29
CA ARG A 86 -20.19 -6.38 -25.39
C ARG A 86 -21.08 -6.64 -24.19
N ILE A 87 -21.43 -5.57 -23.48
CA ILE A 87 -22.36 -5.62 -22.35
C ILE A 87 -23.61 -4.80 -22.62
N ASN A 88 -24.73 -5.24 -22.04
CA ASN A 88 -26.00 -4.51 -22.09
C ASN A 88 -26.21 -3.75 -20.79
N LEU A 89 -26.62 -2.49 -20.90
CA LEU A 89 -26.69 -1.54 -19.81
C LEU A 89 -28.07 -0.89 -19.75
N THR A 90 -28.56 -0.65 -18.54
CA THR A 90 -29.74 0.18 -18.28
C THR A 90 -29.41 1.21 -17.21
N ILE A 91 -29.62 2.48 -17.55
CA ILE A 91 -29.37 3.62 -16.68
C ILE A 91 -30.70 4.30 -16.36
N ARG A 92 -30.98 4.53 -15.08
CA ARG A 92 -32.24 5.15 -14.62
C ARG A 92 -31.98 6.49 -13.97
N GLY A 93 -32.54 7.55 -14.57
CA GLY A 93 -32.56 8.88 -13.99
C GLY A 93 -33.79 9.08 -13.10
N LYS A 94 -33.74 10.12 -12.26
CA LYS A 94 -34.81 10.57 -11.38
C LYS A 94 -34.85 12.09 -11.37
N GLU A 95 -36.07 12.61 -11.49
CA GLU A 95 -36.41 14.01 -11.18
C GLU A 95 -36.78 14.05 -9.69
N PHE A 96 -36.05 14.82 -8.88
CA PHE A 96 -36.14 14.73 -7.41
C PHE A 96 -37.21 15.65 -6.81
N ASN A 97 -37.71 16.62 -7.58
CA ASN A 97 -38.88 17.41 -7.21
C ASN A 97 -39.70 17.79 -8.46
N SER A 98 -40.93 18.25 -8.26
CA SER A 98 -41.86 18.60 -9.33
C SER A 98 -41.51 19.90 -10.07
N SER A 99 -40.69 20.76 -9.45
CA SER A 99 -40.27 22.06 -9.99
C SER A 99 -38.94 21.99 -10.75
N ALA A 100 -38.30 20.83 -10.78
CA ALA A 100 -37.02 20.61 -11.43
C ALA A 100 -37.17 20.64 -12.96
N PRO A 101 -36.13 21.12 -13.67
CA PRO A 101 -36.00 20.92 -15.10
C PRO A 101 -36.20 19.44 -15.47
N LYS A 102 -36.89 19.19 -16.59
CA LYS A 102 -37.22 17.82 -17.02
C LYS A 102 -35.96 17.13 -17.52
N LEU A 103 -35.82 15.84 -17.18
CA LEU A 103 -34.77 15.00 -17.76
C LEU A 103 -35.09 14.75 -19.24
N THR A 104 -34.29 15.32 -20.13
CA THR A 104 -34.49 15.24 -21.59
C THR A 104 -33.62 14.17 -22.24
N ASN A 105 -32.48 13.82 -21.63
CA ASN A 105 -31.61 12.77 -22.14
C ASN A 105 -30.65 12.24 -21.07
N ILE A 106 -30.03 11.10 -21.34
CA ILE A 106 -28.90 10.56 -20.58
C ILE A 106 -27.80 10.24 -21.60
N VAL A 107 -26.61 10.79 -21.38
CA VAL A 107 -25.43 10.52 -22.22
C VAL A 107 -24.38 9.83 -21.38
N LEU A 108 -23.89 8.68 -21.84
CA LEU A 108 -22.86 7.93 -21.13
C LEU A 108 -21.48 8.28 -21.64
N TRP A 109 -20.56 8.37 -20.69
CA TRP A 109 -19.15 8.56 -20.92
C TRP A 109 -18.40 7.52 -20.13
N TYR A 110 -17.29 7.04 -20.68
CA TYR A 110 -16.35 6.23 -19.95
C TYR A 110 -14.94 6.80 -20.05
N ALA A 111 -14.12 6.52 -19.06
CA ALA A 111 -12.71 6.85 -19.07
C ALA A 111 -11.91 5.72 -18.42
N PRO A 112 -10.64 5.52 -18.82
CA PRO A 112 -9.70 4.78 -18.00
C PRO A 112 -9.68 5.38 -16.60
N ALA A 113 -9.85 4.53 -15.58
CA ALA A 113 -9.92 4.99 -14.20
C ALA A 113 -8.62 5.71 -13.79
N ASN A 114 -7.49 5.33 -14.37
CA ASN A 114 -6.18 5.94 -14.11
C ASN A 114 -5.95 7.30 -14.80
N GLY A 115 -6.84 7.73 -15.68
CA GLY A 115 -6.74 9.02 -16.37
C GLY A 115 -7.01 10.22 -15.47
N ASN A 116 -6.63 11.42 -15.91
CA ASN A 116 -7.06 12.65 -15.24
C ASN A 116 -8.55 12.88 -15.51
N LEU A 117 -9.40 12.59 -14.51
CA LEU A 117 -10.85 12.79 -14.61
C LEU A 117 -11.29 14.25 -14.36
N ARG A 118 -10.39 15.15 -13.93
CA ARG A 118 -10.72 16.54 -13.53
C ARG A 118 -10.53 17.58 -14.64
N THR A 119 -9.68 17.33 -15.63
CA THR A 119 -9.33 18.35 -16.64
C THR A 119 -10.49 18.58 -17.61
N THR A 120 -10.98 19.81 -17.59
CA THR A 120 -12.18 20.33 -18.25
C THR A 120 -11.98 20.65 -19.72
N ALA A 121 -12.99 20.33 -20.53
CA ALA A 121 -13.46 20.99 -21.75
C ALA A 121 -12.53 21.15 -22.98
N THR A 122 -11.20 21.12 -22.87
CA THR A 122 -10.30 21.19 -24.05
C THR A 122 -9.51 19.91 -24.33
N SER A 123 -9.47 18.96 -23.39
CA SER A 123 -8.98 17.60 -23.62
C SER A 123 -10.14 16.61 -23.58
N ALA A 124 -10.95 16.56 -24.65
CA ALA A 124 -11.94 15.50 -24.88
C ALA A 124 -11.30 14.09 -25.04
N GLU A 125 -9.98 13.97 -24.85
CA GLU A 125 -9.19 12.78 -25.14
C GLU A 125 -9.38 11.65 -24.12
N ASN A 126 -9.68 11.97 -22.85
CA ASN A 126 -9.74 10.96 -21.78
C ASN A 126 -11.14 10.34 -21.60
N TRP A 127 -12.20 11.14 -21.71
CA TRP A 127 -13.58 10.66 -21.62
C TRP A 127 -14.11 10.37 -23.01
N LYS A 128 -14.47 9.11 -23.23
CA LYS A 128 -14.94 8.58 -24.50
C LYS A 128 -16.42 8.23 -24.36
N ASN A 129 -17.19 8.48 -25.41
CA ASN A 129 -18.54 7.95 -25.57
C ASN A 129 -18.64 7.03 -26.80
N THR A 130 -17.49 6.74 -27.42
CA THR A 130 -17.40 5.83 -28.56
C THR A 130 -17.80 4.43 -28.14
N ASN A 131 -18.34 3.65 -29.07
CA ASN A 131 -18.76 2.26 -28.84
C ASN A 131 -19.83 2.06 -27.75
N ILE A 132 -20.49 3.15 -27.30
CA ILE A 132 -21.72 3.11 -26.52
C ILE A 132 -22.87 3.47 -27.45
N THR A 133 -23.85 2.59 -27.58
CA THR A 133 -25.03 2.79 -28.42
C THR A 133 -26.29 2.50 -27.62
N GLY A 134 -27.31 3.34 -27.75
CA GLY A 134 -28.56 3.14 -27.03
C GLY A 134 -29.51 4.30 -27.19
N SER A 135 -30.65 4.20 -26.51
CA SER A 135 -31.74 5.16 -26.61
C SER A 135 -32.27 5.52 -25.23
N TYR A 136 -32.55 6.81 -25.04
CA TYR A 136 -33.26 7.32 -23.88
C TYR A 136 -34.78 7.23 -24.10
N ASN A 137 -35.49 6.77 -23.08
CA ASN A 137 -36.94 6.76 -23.03
C ASN A 137 -37.43 7.81 -22.01
N ALA A 138 -38.11 8.84 -22.50
CA ALA A 138 -38.58 9.96 -21.69
C ALA A 138 -39.74 9.61 -20.73
N SER A 139 -40.53 8.56 -20.99
CA SER A 139 -41.62 8.16 -20.09
C SER A 139 -41.12 7.33 -18.91
N THR A 140 -40.14 6.46 -19.12
CA THR A 140 -39.51 5.67 -18.05
C THR A 140 -38.28 6.33 -17.43
N LYS A 141 -37.84 7.47 -17.97
CA LYS A 141 -36.62 8.20 -17.56
C LYS A 141 -35.38 7.31 -17.57
N SER A 142 -35.35 6.34 -18.48
CA SER A 142 -34.30 5.33 -18.55
C SER A 142 -33.61 5.35 -19.89
N TRP A 143 -32.30 5.19 -19.89
CA TRP A 143 -31.51 4.89 -21.07
C TRP A 143 -31.19 3.40 -21.09
N THR A 144 -31.32 2.77 -22.25
CA THR A 144 -30.99 1.36 -22.47
C THR A 144 -30.14 1.22 -23.71
N GLY A 145 -29.09 0.40 -23.63
CA GLY A 145 -28.18 0.25 -24.75
C GLY A 145 -27.08 -0.78 -24.51
N THR A 146 -26.09 -0.75 -25.39
CA THR A 146 -24.92 -1.64 -25.38
C THR A 146 -23.64 -0.82 -25.29
N TRP A 147 -22.65 -1.38 -24.62
CA TRP A 147 -21.28 -0.86 -24.60
C TRP A 147 -20.33 -1.97 -24.98
N VAL A 148 -19.50 -1.74 -26.01
CA VAL A 148 -18.34 -2.60 -26.29
C VAL A 148 -17.20 -2.10 -25.44
N LEU A 149 -16.79 -2.91 -24.46
CA LEU A 149 -15.73 -2.57 -23.52
C LEU A 149 -14.39 -2.33 -24.24
N PRO A 150 -13.48 -1.53 -23.66
CA PRO A 150 -12.16 -1.30 -24.23
C PRO A 150 -11.37 -2.58 -24.53
N THR A 151 -10.44 -2.52 -25.48
CA THR A 151 -9.59 -3.64 -25.92
C THR A 151 -8.30 -3.80 -25.10
N GLU A 152 -8.09 -2.90 -24.14
CA GLU A 152 -6.93 -2.86 -23.26
C GLU A 152 -7.31 -3.34 -21.86
N ASP A 153 -6.36 -3.96 -21.17
CA ASP A 153 -6.53 -4.37 -19.77
C ASP A 153 -6.52 -3.13 -18.88
N GLY A 154 -7.44 -3.07 -17.94
CA GLY A 154 -7.53 -1.94 -17.02
C GLY A 154 -8.87 -1.82 -16.33
N GLU A 155 -8.93 -0.87 -15.40
CA GLU A 155 -10.17 -0.45 -14.81
C GLU A 155 -10.71 0.78 -15.53
N TYR A 156 -12.02 0.78 -15.78
CA TYR A 156 -12.75 1.84 -16.46
C TYR A 156 -13.92 2.31 -15.63
N ILE A 157 -14.16 3.61 -15.64
CA ILE A 157 -15.33 4.23 -15.01
C ILE A 157 -16.32 4.57 -16.11
N LEU A 158 -17.56 4.16 -15.95
CA LEU A 158 -18.71 4.60 -16.73
C LEU A 158 -19.53 5.60 -15.90
N ALA A 159 -19.76 6.78 -16.44
CA ALA A 159 -20.50 7.86 -15.81
C ALA A 159 -21.58 8.44 -16.76
N PRO A 160 -22.86 8.46 -16.37
CA PRO A 160 -23.90 9.22 -17.04
C PRO A 160 -23.82 10.72 -16.76
N ASN A 161 -24.07 11.50 -17.80
CA ASN A 161 -24.51 12.88 -17.71
C ASN A 161 -26.04 12.92 -17.91
N PHE A 162 -26.76 13.44 -16.91
CA PHE A 162 -28.21 13.60 -16.95
C PHE A 162 -28.54 14.99 -17.50
N ILE A 163 -29.10 15.04 -18.72
CA ILE A 163 -29.33 16.28 -19.47
C ILE A 163 -30.71 16.84 -19.15
N GLN A 164 -30.75 18.13 -18.88
CA GLN A 164 -31.93 18.85 -18.43
C GLN A 164 -32.54 19.70 -19.58
N SER A 165 -33.81 20.07 -19.44
CA SER A 165 -34.54 20.89 -20.43
C SER A 165 -34.07 22.35 -20.52
N ASP A 166 -33.41 22.85 -19.48
CA ASP A 166 -32.86 24.20 -19.36
C ASP A 166 -31.38 24.29 -19.81
N ASN A 167 -30.91 23.28 -20.54
CA ASN A 167 -29.55 23.15 -21.07
C ASN A 167 -28.44 22.90 -20.04
N TYR A 168 -28.78 22.65 -18.77
CA TYR A 168 -27.81 22.15 -17.79
C TYR A 168 -27.66 20.63 -17.87
N ALA A 169 -26.56 20.11 -17.32
CA ALA A 169 -26.33 18.69 -17.13
C ALA A 169 -25.79 18.40 -15.73
N CYS A 170 -26.33 17.36 -15.09
CA CYS A 170 -25.71 16.77 -13.90
C CYS A 170 -24.63 15.79 -14.35
N SER A 171 -23.36 16.12 -14.11
CA SER A 171 -22.25 15.22 -14.36
C SER A 171 -22.05 14.26 -13.20
N SER A 172 -22.01 12.98 -13.53
CA SER A 172 -21.64 11.93 -12.56
C SER A 172 -20.15 11.60 -12.55
N ASN A 173 -19.32 12.47 -13.14
CA ASN A 173 -17.88 12.27 -13.17
C ASN A 173 -17.29 12.39 -11.75
N PRO A 174 -16.69 11.31 -11.21
CA PRO A 174 -16.13 11.31 -9.86
C PRO A 174 -14.87 12.18 -9.72
N GLY A 175 -14.27 12.66 -10.80
CA GLY A 175 -13.17 13.63 -10.76
C GLY A 175 -13.58 14.97 -10.15
N TYR A 176 -14.83 15.40 -10.31
CA TYR A 176 -15.32 16.70 -9.85
C TYR A 176 -15.93 16.65 -8.44
N LEU A 177 -15.26 16.00 -7.50
CA LEU A 177 -15.63 16.09 -6.09
C LEU A 177 -15.42 17.52 -5.62
N CYS A 178 -16.52 18.26 -5.48
CA CYS A 178 -16.56 19.46 -4.66
C CYS A 178 -16.42 19.02 -3.18
N PRO A 179 -15.71 19.76 -2.32
CA PRO A 179 -15.83 19.56 -0.88
C PRO A 179 -17.32 19.59 -0.52
N ASP A 180 -17.85 18.50 0.04
CA ASP A 180 -19.26 18.30 0.43
C ASP A 180 -20.25 17.86 -0.69
N CYS A 181 -19.83 17.68 -1.94
CA CYS A 181 -20.65 17.09 -3.02
C CYS A 181 -20.33 15.60 -3.24
N HIS A 182 -20.84 14.71 -2.39
CA HIS A 182 -20.61 13.26 -2.53
C HIS A 182 -21.34 12.60 -3.72
N THR A 183 -22.04 13.37 -4.55
CA THR A 183 -22.93 12.80 -5.56
C THR A 183 -22.77 13.35 -6.98
N GLY A 184 -22.12 14.49 -7.26
CA GLY A 184 -21.95 14.98 -8.65
C GLY A 184 -21.95 16.49 -8.77
N TYR A 185 -21.74 17.02 -9.98
CA TYR A 185 -21.63 18.45 -10.26
C TYR A 185 -22.48 18.88 -11.46
N GLN A 186 -23.21 19.99 -11.33
CA GLN A 186 -24.01 20.56 -12.41
C GLN A 186 -23.17 21.52 -13.27
N PHE A 187 -23.29 21.44 -14.60
CA PHE A 187 -22.63 22.35 -15.54
C PHE A 187 -23.57 22.81 -16.66
N ASP A 188 -23.35 24.03 -17.15
CA ASP A 188 -24.02 24.59 -18.31
C ASP A 188 -23.39 24.02 -19.60
N ARG A 189 -24.20 23.49 -20.51
CA ARG A 189 -23.73 22.92 -21.77
C ARG A 189 -23.48 23.98 -22.85
N SER A 190 -24.07 25.17 -22.72
CA SER A 190 -23.91 26.27 -23.69
C SER A 190 -22.67 27.13 -23.47
N SER A 191 -22.09 27.14 -22.28
CA SER A 191 -20.86 27.88 -21.99
C SER A 191 -19.72 26.94 -21.61
N ALA A 192 -18.55 27.11 -22.23
CA ALA A 192 -17.32 26.46 -21.77
C ALA A 192 -16.80 27.06 -20.45
N GLN A 193 -17.47 28.10 -19.93
CA GLN A 193 -17.16 28.69 -18.64
C GLN A 193 -17.60 27.72 -17.53
N ARG A 194 -16.62 27.33 -16.71
CA ARG A 194 -16.88 26.65 -15.45
C ARG A 194 -17.87 27.51 -14.67
N ILE A 195 -19.05 26.97 -14.36
CA ILE A 195 -19.81 27.49 -13.21
C ILE A 195 -18.83 27.53 -12.02
N PRO A 196 -18.84 28.57 -11.17
CA PRO A 196 -17.96 28.63 -10.01
C PRO A 196 -18.05 27.32 -9.24
N ARG A 197 -16.90 26.74 -8.88
CA ARG A 197 -16.84 25.58 -7.98
C ARG A 197 -17.76 25.91 -6.78
N GLU A 198 -18.55 24.94 -6.32
CA GLU A 198 -19.37 25.01 -5.08
C GLU A 198 -20.83 25.48 -5.22
N THR A 199 -21.37 25.80 -6.40
CA THR A 199 -22.73 26.41 -6.46
C THR A 199 -23.93 25.48 -6.58
N TYR A 200 -23.82 24.26 -7.14
CA TYR A 200 -24.98 23.33 -7.24
C TYR A 200 -24.56 21.84 -7.17
N SER A 201 -24.98 21.13 -6.12
CA SER A 201 -24.83 19.67 -5.99
C SER A 201 -26.00 18.93 -6.68
N CYS A 202 -25.69 17.85 -7.40
CA CYS A 202 -26.69 16.97 -8.02
C CYS A 202 -26.41 15.50 -7.69
N LYS A 203 -27.41 14.61 -7.83
CA LYS A 203 -27.24 13.18 -7.49
C LYS A 203 -26.74 12.36 -8.68
N GLY A 204 -25.50 12.52 -9.09
CA GLY A 204 -24.84 11.61 -10.03
C GLY A 204 -24.58 10.20 -9.46
N CYS A 205 -24.17 9.30 -10.35
CA CYS A 205 -23.74 7.93 -10.04
C CYS A 205 -22.72 7.45 -11.06
N HIS A 206 -21.84 6.52 -10.71
CA HIS A 206 -20.94 5.91 -11.68
C HIS A 206 -20.84 4.41 -11.41
N LYS A 207 -20.34 3.66 -12.38
CA LYS A 207 -20.05 2.24 -12.23
C LYS A 207 -18.66 1.94 -12.76
N THR A 208 -17.95 1.11 -12.04
CA THR A 208 -16.57 0.75 -12.36
C THR A 208 -16.53 -0.66 -12.92
N PHE A 209 -15.70 -0.86 -13.94
CA PHE A 209 -15.57 -2.09 -14.71
C PHE A 209 -14.11 -2.49 -14.79
N VAL A 210 -13.81 -3.76 -14.58
CA VAL A 210 -12.46 -4.31 -14.80
C VAL A 210 -12.46 -5.12 -16.08
N VAL A 211 -11.62 -4.71 -17.03
CA VAL A 211 -11.35 -5.43 -18.27
C VAL A 211 -10.01 -6.15 -18.12
N SER A 212 -9.99 -7.46 -18.35
CA SER A 212 -8.79 -8.26 -18.23
C SER A 212 -8.78 -9.40 -19.24
N ARG A 213 -7.67 -9.55 -19.98
CA ARG A 213 -7.38 -10.69 -20.86
C ARG A 213 -7.36 -12.02 -20.12
N THR A 214 -7.14 -12.03 -18.80
CA THR A 214 -7.11 -13.24 -17.98
C THR A 214 -8.46 -13.59 -17.36
N ALA A 215 -9.48 -12.74 -17.54
CA ALA A 215 -10.83 -12.92 -16.99
C ALA A 215 -11.46 -14.28 -17.34
N SER A 216 -11.10 -14.84 -18.49
CA SER A 216 -11.65 -16.08 -19.06
C SER A 216 -10.66 -17.23 -19.20
N ASN A 217 -9.46 -17.16 -18.60
CA ASN A 217 -8.40 -18.16 -18.81
C ASN A 217 -8.26 -19.16 -17.65
N PRO A 218 -8.81 -20.39 -17.76
CA PRO A 218 -8.65 -21.44 -16.76
C PRO A 218 -7.27 -22.15 -16.81
N GLY A 219 -6.40 -21.85 -17.79
CA GLY A 219 -5.10 -22.50 -17.99
C GLY A 219 -3.85 -21.67 -17.64
N GLY A 220 -4.01 -20.51 -17.00
CA GLY A 220 -2.88 -19.66 -16.59
C GLY A 220 -2.22 -20.07 -15.27
N TYR A 221 -1.10 -19.43 -14.94
CA TYR A 221 -0.39 -19.57 -13.68
C TYR A 221 -1.31 -19.22 -12.49
N ASP A 222 -1.33 -20.11 -11.49
CA ASP A 222 -1.92 -19.81 -10.18
C ASP A 222 -0.97 -18.91 -9.38
N MET A 223 -1.05 -17.61 -9.62
CA MET A 223 -0.17 -16.62 -8.98
C MET A 223 -0.27 -16.64 -7.45
N LYS A 224 -1.40 -17.07 -6.89
CA LYS A 224 -1.54 -17.20 -5.44
C LYS A 224 -0.61 -18.28 -4.90
N SER A 225 -0.49 -19.41 -5.59
CA SER A 225 0.45 -20.48 -5.23
C SER A 225 1.92 -20.03 -5.35
N TYR A 226 2.27 -19.23 -6.35
CA TYR A 226 3.65 -18.76 -6.52
C TYR A 226 4.08 -17.76 -5.44
N TYR A 227 3.19 -16.90 -4.97
CA TYR A 227 3.52 -15.97 -3.88
C TYR A 227 3.33 -16.62 -2.49
N ASN A 228 2.33 -17.48 -2.29
CA ASN A 228 2.03 -18.23 -1.06
C ASN A 228 2.38 -17.47 0.25
N PHE A 229 1.87 -16.25 0.41
CA PHE A 229 2.18 -15.43 1.56
C PHE A 229 1.20 -15.68 2.70
N SER A 230 1.75 -16.02 3.87
CA SER A 230 1.00 -16.18 5.12
C SER A 230 1.83 -15.68 6.30
N PRO A 231 1.22 -15.05 7.31
CA PRO A 231 1.95 -14.55 8.48
C PRO A 231 2.89 -15.60 9.10
N GLY A 232 4.12 -15.17 9.36
CA GLY A 232 5.19 -16.00 9.91
C GLY A 232 5.98 -16.81 8.88
N TYR A 233 5.56 -16.87 7.62
CA TYR A 233 6.38 -17.48 6.57
C TYR A 233 7.62 -16.65 6.33
N ASN A 234 8.74 -17.31 6.02
CA ASN A 234 9.99 -16.62 5.73
C ASN A 234 10.90 -17.40 4.77
N TRP A 235 11.82 -16.65 4.17
CA TRP A 235 12.80 -17.12 3.21
C TRP A 235 14.14 -16.46 3.48
N VAL A 236 15.19 -17.23 3.32
CA VAL A 236 16.57 -16.75 3.37
C VAL A 236 17.22 -16.98 2.03
N TYR A 237 17.78 -15.90 1.50
CA TYR A 237 18.54 -15.94 0.27
C TYR A 237 19.99 -15.64 0.58
N LYS A 238 20.87 -16.40 -0.08
CA LYS A 238 22.28 -16.08 -0.19
C LYS A 238 22.51 -15.42 -1.54
N GLY A 239 23.25 -14.33 -1.57
CA GLY A 239 23.52 -13.61 -2.79
C GLY A 239 24.95 -13.10 -2.92
N TYR A 240 25.29 -12.69 -4.14
CA TYR A 240 26.55 -12.06 -4.49
C TYR A 240 26.27 -10.80 -5.29
N ASN A 241 26.97 -9.73 -4.93
CA ASN A 241 27.03 -8.49 -5.68
C ASN A 241 28.38 -8.44 -6.42
N PHE A 242 28.32 -8.43 -7.75
CA PHE A 242 29.48 -8.44 -8.65
C PHE A 242 29.83 -7.04 -9.18
N THR A 243 29.16 -5.97 -8.72
CA THR A 243 29.46 -4.60 -9.19
C THR A 243 30.72 -4.00 -8.58
N GLU A 244 31.19 -4.59 -7.48
CA GLU A 244 32.44 -4.23 -6.80
C GLU A 244 33.64 -4.98 -7.42
N SER A 245 34.84 -4.45 -7.22
CA SER A 245 36.09 -5.09 -7.69
C SER A 245 36.29 -6.49 -7.12
N THR A 246 35.77 -6.73 -5.91
CA THR A 246 35.68 -8.06 -5.28
C THR A 246 34.21 -8.39 -5.05
N PRO A 247 33.71 -9.54 -5.52
CA PRO A 247 32.33 -9.93 -5.28
C PRO A 247 31.97 -9.94 -3.81
N GLN A 248 30.91 -9.21 -3.43
CA GLN A 248 30.46 -9.11 -2.05
C GLN A 248 29.37 -10.14 -1.78
N GLU A 249 29.62 -11.06 -0.84
CA GLU A 249 28.61 -12.01 -0.36
C GLU A 249 27.64 -11.31 0.60
N PHE A 250 26.35 -11.61 0.48
CA PHE A 250 25.33 -11.13 1.40
C PHE A 250 24.23 -12.17 1.60
N TYR A 251 23.44 -11.97 2.66
CA TYR A 251 22.18 -12.65 2.86
C TYR A 251 21.04 -11.65 2.91
N SER A 252 19.88 -12.09 2.43
CA SER A 252 18.62 -11.37 2.58
C SER A 252 17.62 -12.27 3.30
N TYR A 253 16.97 -11.72 4.33
CA TYR A 253 15.89 -12.37 5.05
C TYR A 253 14.57 -11.67 4.70
N PHE A 254 13.66 -12.47 4.16
CA PHE A 254 12.32 -12.06 3.77
C PHE A 254 11.30 -12.75 4.69
N SER A 255 10.43 -12.00 5.36
CA SER A 255 9.40 -12.56 6.23
C SER A 255 8.05 -11.87 6.10
N ILE A 256 6.98 -12.63 6.33
CA ILE A 256 5.60 -12.13 6.36
C ILE A 256 5.21 -11.83 7.80
N GLU A 257 4.76 -10.61 8.05
CA GLU A 257 4.32 -10.16 9.36
C GLU A 257 2.83 -10.48 9.59
N GLU A 258 2.34 -10.20 10.79
CA GLU A 258 0.89 -10.12 11.02
C GLU A 258 0.24 -9.11 10.08
N LYS A 259 -1.01 -9.38 9.67
CA LYS A 259 -1.81 -8.45 8.89
C LYS A 259 -1.98 -7.15 9.68
N SER A 260 -1.84 -6.04 8.98
CA SER A 260 -1.99 -4.70 9.55
C SER A 260 -3.16 -3.97 8.92
N SER A 261 -3.69 -2.98 9.64
CA SER A 261 -4.54 -1.93 9.09
C SER A 261 -3.76 -0.63 9.02
N ILE A 262 -3.82 0.05 7.88
CA ILE A 262 -3.22 1.37 7.66
C ILE A 262 -4.09 2.15 6.67
N CYS A 263 -4.41 3.40 7.02
CA CYS A 263 -5.30 4.26 6.23
C CYS A 263 -6.65 3.61 5.84
N GLY A 264 -7.20 2.74 6.69
CA GLY A 264 -8.47 2.03 6.42
C GLY A 264 -8.35 0.79 5.54
N HIS A 265 -7.14 0.39 5.13
CA HIS A 265 -6.89 -0.80 4.32
C HIS A 265 -6.27 -1.93 5.14
N THR A 266 -6.72 -3.16 4.89
CA THR A 266 -6.06 -4.36 5.41
C THR A 266 -4.90 -4.73 4.49
N VAL A 267 -3.70 -4.82 5.04
CA VAL A 267 -2.48 -5.13 4.28
C VAL A 267 -1.72 -6.28 4.92
N LEU A 268 -0.98 -7.01 4.09
CA LEU A 268 -0.03 -8.05 4.48
C LEU A 268 1.39 -7.47 4.37
N PRO A 269 2.06 -7.18 5.49
CA PRO A 269 3.41 -6.62 5.46
C PRO A 269 4.44 -7.70 5.17
N LEU A 270 5.31 -7.40 4.22
CA LEU A 270 6.47 -8.18 3.82
C LEU A 270 7.73 -7.44 4.24
N ARG A 271 8.48 -8.02 5.17
CA ARG A 271 9.72 -7.46 5.70
C ARG A 271 10.93 -8.01 4.96
N PHE A 272 11.78 -7.10 4.50
CA PHE A 272 13.05 -7.40 3.85
C PHE A 272 14.19 -6.78 4.66
N THR A 273 15.12 -7.63 5.05
CA THR A 273 16.31 -7.29 5.83
C THR A 273 17.53 -7.98 5.22
N LYS A 274 18.73 -7.51 5.55
CA LYS A 274 19.96 -8.00 4.94
C LYS A 274 21.12 -8.05 5.92
N SER A 275 22.12 -8.86 5.61
CA SER A 275 23.31 -9.03 6.46
C SER A 275 24.31 -7.88 6.33
N ASN A 276 24.29 -7.15 5.21
CA ASN A 276 25.17 -6.02 4.96
C ASN A 276 24.57 -5.08 3.91
N LEU A 277 25.24 -3.94 3.74
CA LEU A 277 24.84 -2.85 2.86
C LEU A 277 24.85 -3.21 1.36
N TYR A 278 25.55 -4.29 0.96
CA TYR A 278 25.60 -4.77 -0.42
C TYR A 278 24.41 -5.67 -0.82
N GLY A 279 23.55 -6.03 0.15
CA GLY A 279 22.38 -6.85 -0.11
C GLY A 279 21.31 -6.16 -0.96
N HIS A 280 20.61 -6.98 -1.75
CA HIS A 280 19.52 -6.58 -2.64
C HIS A 280 18.26 -6.11 -1.86
N TRP A 281 17.36 -5.38 -2.54
CA TRP A 281 16.12 -4.73 -2.05
C TRP A 281 16.27 -3.34 -1.40
N GLY A 282 16.56 -2.31 -2.22
CA GLY A 282 16.34 -0.89 -1.91
C GLY A 282 17.52 0.06 -2.20
N PRO A 283 17.28 1.23 -2.82
CA PRO A 283 18.31 2.00 -3.51
C PRO A 283 19.23 2.79 -2.57
N LYS A 284 20.53 2.75 -2.88
CA LYS A 284 21.15 3.90 -3.53
C LYS A 284 21.92 3.36 -4.73
N GLY A 285 21.59 3.84 -5.92
CA GLY A 285 22.35 3.63 -7.15
C GLY A 285 22.00 2.39 -7.96
N HIS A 286 21.25 2.61 -9.05
CA HIS A 286 21.34 1.82 -10.29
C HIS A 286 22.76 1.81 -10.92
N ASN A 287 23.76 2.38 -10.19
CA ASN A 287 25.13 2.71 -10.57
C ASN A 287 26.13 2.25 -9.49
N ARG A 288 26.10 0.97 -9.07
CA ARG A 288 27.15 0.35 -8.23
C ARG A 288 27.30 0.89 -6.80
N LEU A 289 26.27 1.48 -6.19
CA LEU A 289 26.34 1.96 -4.80
C LEU A 289 25.62 0.97 -3.86
N ALA A 290 26.10 0.89 -2.61
CA ALA A 290 25.53 0.01 -1.60
C ALA A 290 24.15 0.51 -1.13
N GLY A 291 23.20 -0.41 -0.88
CA GLY A 291 21.85 -0.10 -0.42
C GLY A 291 21.80 0.20 1.07
N VAL A 292 21.53 1.44 1.44
CA VAL A 292 21.50 1.90 2.85
C VAL A 292 20.17 1.65 3.57
N TYR A 293 19.24 0.89 2.97
CA TYR A 293 17.90 0.67 3.54
C TYR A 293 17.48 -0.80 3.59
N ASN A 294 16.73 -1.15 4.63
CA ASN A 294 15.80 -2.27 4.68
C ASN A 294 14.40 -1.80 4.29
N GLN A 295 13.51 -2.74 3.96
CA GLN A 295 12.21 -2.42 3.36
C GLN A 295 11.07 -3.19 4.03
N ARG A 296 9.91 -2.54 4.13
CA ARG A 296 8.62 -3.21 4.36
C ARG A 296 7.67 -2.88 3.22
N HIS A 297 7.23 -3.91 2.53
CA HIS A 297 6.24 -3.85 1.47
C HIS A 297 4.87 -4.25 2.04
N LEU A 298 3.92 -3.33 2.10
CA LEU A 298 2.60 -3.57 2.64
C LEU A 298 1.66 -3.88 1.48
N LEU A 299 1.37 -5.17 1.31
CA LEU A 299 0.67 -5.68 0.16
C LEU A 299 -0.83 -5.80 0.42
N THR A 300 -1.62 -5.58 -0.62
CA THR A 300 -2.92 -6.25 -0.73
C THR A 300 -2.69 -7.57 -1.43
N TYR A 301 -3.33 -8.61 -0.92
CA TYR A 301 -3.02 -9.98 -1.31
C TYR A 301 -4.29 -10.80 -1.38
N PHE A 302 -4.83 -10.95 -2.60
CA PHE A 302 -6.00 -11.80 -2.89
C PHE A 302 -7.15 -11.63 -1.87
N GLN A 303 -7.37 -10.40 -1.40
CA GLN A 303 -8.32 -10.11 -0.33
C GLN A 303 -9.69 -9.88 -0.91
N SER A 304 -10.71 -10.59 -0.40
CA SER A 304 -12.09 -10.40 -0.79
C SER A 304 -12.64 -9.07 -0.27
N GLY A 305 -13.34 -8.31 -1.12
CA GLY A 305 -14.06 -7.10 -0.73
C GLY A 305 -13.38 -5.81 -1.18
N GLU A 306 -12.12 -5.89 -1.62
CA GLU A 306 -11.48 -4.83 -2.40
C GLU A 306 -11.52 -5.26 -3.88
N ARG A 307 -12.37 -4.62 -4.69
CA ARG A 307 -12.70 -5.04 -6.07
C ARG A 307 -11.50 -5.36 -6.97
N TRP A 308 -10.34 -4.80 -6.66
CA TRP A 308 -9.07 -5.01 -7.35
C TRP A 308 -8.15 -6.08 -6.74
N SER A 309 -8.23 -6.34 -5.43
CA SER A 309 -7.36 -7.32 -4.77
C SER A 309 -7.86 -8.76 -4.93
N ASP A 310 -9.15 -9.00 -5.12
CA ASP A 310 -9.73 -10.35 -5.09
C ASP A 310 -9.07 -11.41 -6.02
N ARG A 311 -8.39 -11.00 -7.09
CA ARG A 311 -7.61 -11.89 -8.00
C ARG A 311 -6.17 -11.44 -8.21
N THR A 312 -5.70 -10.42 -7.49
CA THR A 312 -4.36 -9.86 -7.72
C THR A 312 -3.59 -9.63 -6.43
N LEU A 313 -2.28 -9.58 -6.59
CA LEU A 313 -1.34 -9.10 -5.60
C LEU A 313 -0.85 -7.72 -6.01
N GLY A 314 -0.76 -6.79 -5.06
CA GLY A 314 -0.17 -5.48 -5.32
C GLY A 314 0.32 -4.78 -4.06
N LEU A 315 1.41 -4.03 -4.21
CA LEU A 315 1.96 -3.15 -3.18
C LEU A 315 1.07 -1.93 -2.95
N LEU A 316 0.55 -1.79 -1.72
CA LEU A 316 -0.30 -0.66 -1.29
C LEU A 316 0.55 0.43 -0.65
N PHE A 317 1.43 0.06 0.28
CA PHE A 317 2.35 1.00 0.90
C PHE A 317 3.75 0.41 0.90
N HIS A 318 4.74 1.26 0.86
CA HIS A 318 6.12 0.89 1.07
C HIS A 318 6.68 1.74 2.20
N LYS A 319 7.58 1.16 3.00
CA LYS A 319 8.27 1.82 4.10
C LYS A 319 9.74 1.45 4.07
N SER A 320 10.61 2.45 4.17
CA SER A 320 12.06 2.26 4.27
C SER A 320 12.56 2.42 5.70
N TYR A 321 13.61 1.68 6.03
CA TYR A 321 14.27 1.73 7.31
C TYR A 321 15.77 1.81 7.08
N ASN A 322 16.46 2.70 7.78
CA ASN A 322 17.91 2.83 7.67
C ASN A 322 18.56 1.51 8.06
N PHE A 323 19.47 1.02 7.22
CA PHE A 323 20.22 -0.19 7.49
C PHE A 323 20.98 -0.04 8.82
N PRO A 324 20.84 -0.98 9.78
CA PRO A 324 21.47 -0.89 11.09
C PRO A 324 22.96 -1.23 11.01
N SER A 325 23.76 -0.31 10.47
CA SER A 325 25.19 -0.50 10.17
C SER A 325 26.06 -0.79 11.40
N THR A 326 25.59 -0.47 12.60
CA THR A 326 26.27 -0.72 13.87
C THR A 326 25.80 -1.99 14.58
N SER A 327 24.78 -2.69 14.05
CA SER A 327 24.29 -3.93 14.64
C SER A 327 25.29 -5.06 14.42
N THR A 328 25.45 -5.92 15.43
CA THR A 328 26.19 -7.18 15.32
C THR A 328 25.39 -8.27 14.59
N ASN A 329 24.08 -8.08 14.41
CA ASN A 329 23.20 -9.00 13.70
C ASN A 329 22.16 -8.26 12.85
N PRO A 330 22.60 -7.48 11.85
CA PRO A 330 21.74 -6.57 11.09
C PRO A 330 20.63 -7.29 10.31
N ILE A 331 20.80 -8.58 9.98
CA ILE A 331 19.79 -9.36 9.27
C ILE A 331 18.54 -9.67 10.11
N SER A 332 18.63 -9.58 11.43
CA SER A 332 17.49 -9.79 12.34
C SER A 332 16.69 -8.51 12.60
N GLU A 333 17.23 -7.37 12.16
CA GLU A 333 16.78 -6.03 12.54
C GLU A 333 16.30 -5.25 11.33
N LEU A 334 15.20 -4.54 11.52
CA LEU A 334 14.68 -3.66 10.49
C LEU A 334 15.46 -2.35 10.40
N GLY A 335 15.96 -1.85 11.53
CA GLY A 335 16.60 -0.54 11.64
C GLY A 335 15.62 0.59 11.95
N VAL A 336 16.08 1.83 11.85
CA VAL A 336 15.30 3.02 12.21
C VAL A 336 14.41 3.42 11.04
N TYR A 337 13.11 3.60 11.28
CA TYR A 337 12.17 4.05 10.25
C TYR A 337 12.66 5.36 9.62
N ASN A 338 12.74 5.36 8.29
CA ASN A 338 13.12 6.53 7.52
C ASN A 338 11.90 7.02 6.71
N PRO A 339 11.19 8.03 7.23
CA PRO A 339 10.04 8.60 6.56
C PRO A 339 10.38 9.58 5.43
N ILE A 340 11.63 10.01 5.34
CA ILE A 340 12.06 11.12 4.48
C ILE A 340 12.40 10.63 3.07
N ASP A 341 12.88 9.39 2.95
CA ASP A 341 13.20 8.81 1.65
C ASP A 341 11.94 8.49 0.86
N GLY A 342 11.97 8.77 -0.45
CA GLY A 342 10.90 8.52 -1.42
C GLY A 342 10.53 7.05 -1.64
N LEU A 343 10.90 6.19 -0.68
CA LEU A 343 10.51 4.80 -0.56
C LEU A 343 9.34 4.65 0.43
N SER A 344 9.10 5.61 1.33
CA SER A 344 7.97 5.56 2.26
C SER A 344 6.70 6.15 1.61
N LEU A 345 6.07 5.39 0.71
CA LEU A 345 4.99 5.88 -0.16
C LEU A 345 3.73 5.03 -0.04
N ARG A 346 2.56 5.69 -0.10
CA ARG A 346 1.30 5.07 -0.46
C ARG A 346 1.25 4.97 -1.99
N HIS A 347 1.07 3.77 -2.52
CA HIS A 347 1.02 3.47 -3.94
C HIS A 347 -0.42 3.41 -4.44
N PHE A 348 -1.23 4.42 -4.08
CA PHE A 348 -2.60 4.54 -4.57
C PHE A 348 -2.86 5.89 -5.18
N SER A 349 -3.94 5.91 -5.94
CA SER A 349 -4.55 7.11 -6.45
C SER A 349 -5.66 7.55 -5.47
N GLU A 350 -5.65 8.79 -4.98
CA GLU A 350 -6.77 9.46 -4.31
C GLU A 350 -7.99 9.59 -5.24
N ASP A 351 -8.74 8.51 -5.39
CA ASP A 351 -10.15 8.54 -5.71
C ASP A 351 -10.75 7.23 -5.22
N THR A 352 -11.87 7.28 -4.52
CA THR A 352 -12.62 6.11 -4.06
C THR A 352 -13.12 5.21 -5.20
N ASN A 353 -12.79 5.54 -6.45
CA ASN A 353 -13.38 5.01 -7.67
C ASN A 353 -12.37 4.43 -8.69
N ARG A 354 -11.06 4.28 -8.40
CA ARG A 354 -10.03 3.96 -9.43
C ARG A 354 -8.97 2.90 -9.03
N ASN A 355 -8.57 2.08 -10.01
CA ASN A 355 -7.58 0.99 -9.95
C ASN A 355 -6.61 0.91 -11.14
N PHE A 356 -5.56 0.13 -10.85
CA PHE A 356 -4.68 -0.68 -11.69
C PHE A 356 -3.43 -0.07 -12.32
N GLN A 357 -3.50 1.08 -13.00
CA GLN A 357 -2.39 1.47 -13.90
C GLN A 357 -1.39 2.51 -13.32
N ASN A 358 -1.54 2.95 -12.07
CA ASN A 358 -0.76 4.08 -11.51
C ASN A 358 -0.02 3.75 -10.20
N ASN A 359 0.11 2.46 -9.88
CA ASN A 359 0.82 2.06 -8.69
C ASN A 359 2.27 1.79 -9.10
N TYR A 360 3.23 2.45 -8.44
CA TYR A 360 4.61 2.00 -8.46
C TYR A 360 4.63 0.67 -7.71
N PHE A 361 4.37 -0.42 -8.42
CA PHE A 361 4.64 -1.74 -7.91
C PHE A 361 6.14 -1.83 -7.82
N SER A 362 6.68 -2.30 -6.70
CA SER A 362 7.91 -3.04 -6.84
C SER A 362 7.52 -4.23 -7.73
N PRO A 363 7.99 -4.29 -8.99
CA PRO A 363 7.32 -5.05 -10.04
C PRO A 363 7.24 -6.55 -9.68
N TYR A 364 8.22 -7.04 -8.94
CA TYR A 364 8.27 -8.37 -8.34
C TYR A 364 7.21 -8.69 -7.27
N LEU A 365 6.39 -7.73 -6.82
CA LEU A 365 5.27 -7.91 -5.88
C LEU A 365 3.93 -7.52 -6.52
N TRP A 366 3.80 -7.81 -7.82
CA TRP A 366 2.55 -7.75 -8.55
C TRP A 366 2.26 -9.06 -9.26
N GLY A 367 0.99 -9.41 -9.36
CA GLY A 367 0.56 -10.53 -10.17
C GLY A 367 -0.95 -10.64 -10.25
N GLU A 368 -1.46 -11.03 -11.42
CA GLU A 368 -2.86 -11.37 -11.62
C GLU A 368 -3.02 -12.89 -11.74
N ASN A 369 -3.94 -13.47 -10.98
CA ASN A 369 -4.22 -14.89 -11.07
C ASN A 369 -4.76 -15.25 -12.46
N GLY A 370 -4.18 -16.25 -13.13
CA GLY A 370 -4.52 -16.62 -14.50
C GLY A 370 -3.65 -15.97 -15.58
N ALA A 371 -2.55 -15.29 -15.20
CA ALA A 371 -1.50 -14.89 -16.14
C ALA A 371 -0.99 -16.11 -16.93
N THR A 372 -0.89 -16.00 -18.25
CA THR A 372 -0.44 -17.12 -19.12
C THR A 372 1.00 -16.95 -19.57
N GLU A 373 1.56 -17.98 -20.21
CA GLU A 373 2.85 -17.90 -20.86
C GLU A 373 2.91 -16.74 -21.85
N GLY A 374 3.97 -15.93 -21.76
CA GLY A 374 4.16 -14.73 -22.58
C GLY A 374 3.20 -13.59 -22.24
N TYR A 375 2.39 -13.69 -21.19
CA TYR A 375 1.61 -12.56 -20.69
C TYR A 375 2.59 -11.45 -20.28
N GLU A 376 2.26 -10.23 -20.67
CA GLU A 376 3.09 -9.07 -20.40
C GLU A 376 2.26 -7.92 -19.87
N TYR A 377 2.85 -7.20 -18.93
CA TYR A 377 2.31 -5.99 -18.35
C TYR A 377 3.34 -4.88 -18.50
N SER A 378 2.94 -3.69 -18.94
CA SER A 378 3.84 -2.55 -19.12
C SER A 378 3.20 -1.31 -18.51
N GLN A 379 3.99 -0.48 -17.84
CA GLN A 379 3.51 0.74 -17.22
C GLN A 379 4.59 1.83 -17.23
N THR A 380 4.16 3.06 -17.44
CA THR A 380 5.01 4.24 -17.25
C THR A 380 5.03 4.56 -15.75
N ASN A 381 6.23 4.71 -15.19
CA ASN A 381 6.43 5.16 -13.82
C ASN A 381 5.69 6.48 -13.61
N ILE A 382 4.78 6.47 -12.65
CA ILE A 382 4.30 7.69 -12.01
C ILE A 382 5.09 7.74 -10.71
N ALA A 383 6.25 8.39 -10.75
CA ALA A 383 7.05 8.53 -9.55
C ALA A 383 6.29 9.40 -8.55
N TYR A 384 6.04 8.88 -7.35
CA TYR A 384 5.68 9.71 -6.22
C TYR A 384 6.95 10.44 -5.76
N VAL A 385 6.85 11.74 -5.61
CA VAL A 385 8.01 12.64 -5.52
C VAL A 385 8.77 12.47 -4.21
N ASN A 386 10.09 12.56 -4.34
CA ASN A 386 11.10 12.52 -3.31
C ASN A 386 11.11 13.77 -2.41
N SER A 387 11.37 13.55 -1.12
CA SER A 387 11.96 14.46 -0.13
C SER A 387 11.13 15.63 0.42
N LEU A 388 11.20 15.78 1.75
CA LEU A 388 11.00 16.93 2.67
C LEU A 388 10.20 18.16 2.19
N THR A 389 10.49 18.69 1.02
CA THR A 389 9.83 19.84 0.40
C THR A 389 8.31 19.64 0.34
N LYS A 390 7.82 18.45 -0.02
CA LYS A 390 6.37 18.21 -0.12
C LYS A 390 5.64 17.95 1.19
N LEU A 391 6.28 17.41 2.25
CA LEU A 391 5.59 17.32 3.56
C LEU A 391 5.34 18.73 4.11
N ALA A 392 6.31 19.64 3.95
CA ALA A 392 6.11 21.05 4.25
C ALA A 392 5.01 21.68 3.37
N THR A 393 5.02 21.46 2.05
CA THR A 393 3.95 21.93 1.15
C THR A 393 2.58 21.33 1.48
N LEU A 394 2.51 20.05 1.86
CA LEU A 394 1.27 19.39 2.25
C LEU A 394 0.73 19.91 3.58
N ARG A 395 1.61 20.19 4.55
CA ARG A 395 1.24 20.88 5.79
C ARG A 395 0.71 22.29 5.52
N GLU A 396 1.33 23.01 4.59
CA GLU A 396 0.86 24.34 4.16
C GLU A 396 -0.49 24.28 3.44
N LYS A 397 -0.67 23.29 2.55
CA LYS A 397 -1.90 23.06 1.77
C LYS A 397 -3.05 22.51 2.62
N TYR A 398 -2.74 21.73 3.65
CA TYR A 398 -3.69 21.06 4.53
C TYR A 398 -3.34 21.22 6.02
N PRO A 399 -3.38 22.45 6.56
CA PRO A 399 -2.85 22.77 7.90
C PRO A 399 -3.66 22.14 9.06
N LYS A 400 -4.85 21.58 8.76
CA LYS A 400 -5.73 20.92 9.73
C LYS A 400 -5.51 19.41 9.81
N LEU A 401 -4.68 18.83 8.93
CA LEU A 401 -4.40 17.40 8.93
C LEU A 401 -3.18 17.09 9.78
N THR A 402 -3.28 16.02 10.56
CA THR A 402 -2.15 15.42 11.27
C THR A 402 -1.16 14.80 10.29
N ASP A 403 0.11 14.62 10.69
CA ASP A 403 1.11 13.92 9.85
C ASP A 403 0.66 12.51 9.46
N GLN A 404 -0.11 11.83 10.32
CA GLN A 404 -0.75 10.55 10.01
C GLN A 404 -1.75 10.67 8.85
N GLN A 405 -2.63 11.67 8.92
CA GLN A 405 -3.60 11.95 7.86
C GLN A 405 -2.90 12.40 6.57
N LEU A 406 -1.80 13.15 6.68
CA LEU A 406 -0.97 13.54 5.54
C LEU A 406 -0.28 12.35 4.89
N PHE A 407 0.19 11.36 5.65
CA PHE A 407 0.73 10.10 5.10
C PHE A 407 -0.33 9.31 4.32
N CYS A 408 -1.57 9.35 4.79
CA CYS A 408 -2.71 8.78 4.08
C CYS A 408 -3.22 9.66 2.92
N LYS A 409 -2.68 10.87 2.74
CA LYS A 409 -3.02 11.79 1.66
C LYS A 409 -1.94 11.77 0.58
N LEU A 410 -2.36 11.88 -0.67
CA LEU A 410 -1.50 11.78 -1.84
C LEU A 410 -1.50 13.11 -2.59
N ASP A 411 -0.32 13.58 -2.97
CA ASP A 411 -0.20 14.57 -4.06
C ASP A 411 0.51 13.92 -5.23
N TYR A 412 -0.13 13.95 -6.40
CA TYR A 412 0.40 13.33 -7.60
C TYR A 412 1.37 14.25 -8.30
N GLU A 413 2.42 13.67 -8.88
CA GLU A 413 3.18 14.34 -9.93
C GLU A 413 3.47 13.33 -11.04
N MET A 414 3.01 13.64 -12.25
CA MET A 414 3.40 12.87 -13.42
C MET A 414 4.82 13.28 -13.79
N SER A 415 5.81 12.47 -13.41
CA SER A 415 7.13 12.54 -14.02
C SER A 415 7.25 11.44 -15.07
N GLY A 416 7.24 11.82 -16.35
CA GLY A 416 7.19 10.89 -17.48
C GLY A 416 8.50 10.17 -17.80
N ASN A 417 9.38 9.95 -16.82
CA ASN A 417 10.78 9.60 -17.08
C ASN A 417 11.16 8.15 -16.82
N GLY A 418 10.22 7.25 -16.50
CA GLY A 418 10.52 5.82 -16.38
C GLY A 418 9.40 4.93 -16.88
N ALA A 419 9.74 3.71 -17.29
CA ALA A 419 8.79 2.68 -17.71
C ALA A 419 9.31 1.32 -17.26
N TRP A 420 8.41 0.48 -16.79
CA TRP A 420 8.71 -0.91 -16.48
C TRP A 420 7.78 -1.86 -17.22
N ARG A 421 8.31 -3.05 -17.50
CA ARG A 421 7.62 -4.14 -18.20
C ARG A 421 7.87 -5.43 -17.43
N MET A 422 6.82 -6.22 -17.29
CA MET A 422 6.86 -7.55 -16.73
C MET A 422 6.41 -8.59 -17.73
N ALA A 423 7.05 -9.76 -17.70
CA ALA A 423 6.69 -10.89 -18.55
C ALA A 423 6.70 -12.18 -17.74
N TYR A 424 5.69 -13.02 -17.99
CA TYR A 424 5.54 -14.33 -17.36
C TYR A 424 6.00 -15.40 -18.33
N LEU A 425 7.09 -16.08 -18.00
CA LEU A 425 7.76 -17.02 -18.89
C LEU A 425 7.97 -18.36 -18.19
N SER A 426 7.80 -19.44 -18.92
CA SER A 426 8.13 -20.78 -18.50
C SER A 426 9.64 -20.93 -18.59
N ASP A 427 10.23 -21.55 -17.58
CA ASP A 427 11.67 -21.78 -17.57
C ASP A 427 12.01 -23.05 -16.80
N ASN A 428 13.20 -23.59 -17.03
CA ASN A 428 13.72 -24.81 -16.41
C ASN A 428 15.13 -24.55 -15.89
N LEU A 429 15.29 -24.16 -14.62
CA LEU A 429 16.63 -23.97 -14.07
C LEU A 429 17.37 -25.31 -13.97
N SER A 430 18.61 -25.35 -14.48
CA SER A 430 19.57 -26.40 -14.18
C SER A 430 19.86 -26.39 -12.69
N ASN A 431 20.05 -27.57 -12.08
CA ASN A 431 20.33 -27.70 -10.63
C ASN A 431 21.60 -26.97 -10.18
N THR A 432 22.44 -26.53 -11.13
CA THR A 432 23.67 -25.79 -10.88
C THR A 432 23.94 -24.78 -11.98
N ASP A 433 24.19 -23.53 -11.61
CA ASP A 433 24.76 -22.51 -12.49
C ASP A 433 26.09 -21.99 -11.93
N ASN A 434 26.99 -21.54 -12.82
CA ASN A 434 28.30 -21.02 -12.45
C ASN A 434 28.49 -19.60 -12.98
N TYR A 435 28.71 -18.65 -12.07
CA TYR A 435 29.03 -17.25 -12.42
C TYR A 435 30.28 -16.81 -11.67
N GLY A 436 31.27 -16.30 -12.40
CA GLY A 436 32.53 -15.83 -11.78
C GLY A 436 33.23 -16.89 -10.93
N GLY A 437 33.08 -18.18 -11.25
CA GLY A 437 33.63 -19.30 -10.49
C GLY A 437 32.82 -19.70 -9.24
N LYS A 438 31.66 -19.10 -9.00
CA LYS A 438 30.74 -19.47 -7.90
C LYS A 438 29.64 -20.38 -8.41
N VAL A 439 29.54 -21.57 -7.81
CA VAL A 439 28.48 -22.55 -8.10
C VAL A 439 27.26 -22.28 -7.22
N PHE A 440 26.10 -22.13 -7.84
CA PHE A 440 24.82 -21.95 -7.17
C PHE A 440 24.03 -23.25 -7.25
N ASN A 441 23.76 -23.87 -6.10
CA ASN A 441 22.98 -25.10 -6.02
C ASN A 441 21.56 -24.78 -5.55
N TYR A 442 20.58 -25.30 -6.29
CA TYR A 442 19.17 -25.03 -6.08
C TYR A 442 18.40 -26.17 -5.42
N GLY A 443 19.12 -27.19 -4.91
CA GLY A 443 18.61 -28.50 -4.43
C GLY A 443 17.50 -28.50 -3.36
N LEU A 444 16.93 -27.35 -3.02
CA LEU A 444 15.69 -27.20 -2.25
C LEU A 444 14.42 -27.34 -3.11
N TYR A 445 14.52 -27.42 -4.45
CA TYR A 445 13.38 -27.67 -5.32
C TYR A 445 13.71 -28.59 -6.50
N THR A 446 12.67 -29.27 -7.00
CA THR A 446 12.65 -30.02 -8.26
C THR A 446 11.30 -29.76 -8.92
N GLY A 447 11.27 -29.38 -10.20
CA GLY A 447 10.02 -29.22 -10.97
C GLY A 447 10.00 -27.99 -11.88
N SER A 448 8.90 -27.83 -12.62
CA SER A 448 8.64 -26.66 -13.47
C SER A 448 8.56 -25.39 -12.64
N LEU A 449 9.14 -24.31 -13.15
CA LEU A 449 9.12 -23.00 -12.52
C LEU A 449 8.65 -21.93 -13.50
N MET A 450 8.19 -20.83 -12.93
CA MET A 450 7.84 -19.62 -13.67
C MET A 450 8.99 -18.62 -13.50
N ARG A 451 9.47 -18.06 -14.60
CA ARG A 451 10.36 -16.91 -14.61
C ARG A 451 9.53 -15.64 -14.83
N LEU A 452 9.36 -14.86 -13.78
CA LEU A 452 8.87 -13.49 -13.86
C LEU A 452 10.05 -12.59 -14.23
N ARG A 453 10.02 -12.05 -15.44
CA ARG A 453 10.96 -11.01 -15.83
C ARG A 453 10.39 -9.65 -15.48
N VAL A 454 11.24 -8.80 -14.96
CA VAL A 454 11.04 -7.37 -14.77
C VAL A 454 12.10 -6.64 -15.59
N TYR A 455 11.67 -5.69 -16.40
CA TYR A 455 12.52 -4.71 -17.04
C TYR A 455 12.09 -3.33 -16.56
N GLU A 456 13.02 -2.51 -16.09
CA GLU A 456 12.79 -1.12 -15.73
C GLU A 456 13.72 -0.24 -16.57
N SER A 457 13.22 0.87 -17.07
CA SER A 457 13.97 1.86 -17.84
C SER A 457 13.63 3.25 -17.37
N TRP A 458 14.60 4.15 -17.43
CA TRP A 458 14.42 5.57 -17.18
C TRP A 458 15.31 6.38 -18.11
N GLY A 459 15.12 7.70 -18.16
CA GLY A 459 15.84 8.62 -19.05
C GLY A 459 17.38 8.62 -18.95
N GLY A 460 17.99 7.78 -18.11
CA GLY A 460 19.44 7.62 -17.97
C GLY A 460 19.91 6.18 -17.74
N GLY A 461 19.09 5.15 -17.95
CA GLY A 461 19.51 3.76 -17.78
C GLY A 461 18.38 2.73 -17.80
N SER A 462 18.74 1.46 -17.73
CA SER A 462 17.81 0.35 -17.57
C SER A 462 18.31 -0.66 -16.55
N THR A 463 17.39 -1.41 -15.95
CA THR A 463 17.68 -2.62 -15.18
C THR A 463 16.76 -3.73 -15.61
N ARG A 464 17.25 -4.95 -15.51
CA ARG A 464 16.47 -6.16 -15.68
C ARG A 464 16.65 -7.07 -14.48
N GLU A 465 15.56 -7.64 -14.01
CA GLU A 465 15.52 -8.64 -12.95
C GLU A 465 14.76 -9.87 -13.47
N ASP A 466 15.34 -11.06 -13.32
CA ASP A 466 14.67 -12.33 -13.61
C ASP A 466 14.43 -13.05 -12.27
N LEU A 467 13.16 -13.22 -11.89
CA LEU A 467 12.73 -13.93 -10.69
C LEU A 467 12.24 -15.31 -11.07
N PHE A 468 12.85 -16.34 -10.48
CA PHE A 468 12.46 -17.71 -10.69
C PHE A 468 11.62 -18.15 -9.50
N MET A 469 10.39 -18.60 -9.76
CA MET A 469 9.38 -18.86 -8.75
C MET A 469 8.86 -20.29 -8.87
N VAL A 470 8.67 -20.94 -7.71
CA VAL A 470 8.17 -22.29 -7.59
C VAL A 470 6.83 -22.28 -6.85
N PRO A 471 5.79 -22.98 -7.34
CA PRO A 471 4.50 -23.05 -6.65
C PRO A 471 4.62 -23.53 -5.22
N ASN A 472 3.90 -22.86 -4.32
CA ASN A 472 3.86 -23.07 -2.87
C ASN A 472 5.19 -22.83 -2.14
N LEU A 473 6.25 -22.44 -2.86
CA LEU A 473 7.55 -22.12 -2.27
C LEU A 473 7.90 -20.65 -2.41
N GLY A 474 7.57 -19.96 -3.51
CA GLY A 474 8.00 -18.58 -3.69
C GLY A 474 9.17 -18.43 -4.65
N ILE A 475 9.85 -17.29 -4.52
CA ILE A 475 11.07 -16.99 -5.26
C ILE A 475 12.16 -17.96 -4.80
N VAL A 476 12.81 -18.64 -5.73
CA VAL A 476 13.94 -19.54 -5.46
C VAL A 476 15.27 -18.96 -5.93
N ARG A 477 15.20 -18.03 -6.89
CA ARG A 477 16.35 -17.30 -7.41
C ARG A 477 15.95 -15.94 -7.95
N MET A 478 16.88 -15.01 -7.87
CA MET A 478 16.82 -13.76 -8.60
C MET A 478 18.15 -13.44 -9.25
N ASP A 479 18.10 -13.02 -10.51
CA ASP A 479 19.22 -12.42 -11.21
C ASP A 479 18.89 -10.97 -11.55
N LYS A 480 19.87 -10.07 -11.41
CA LYS A 480 19.73 -8.66 -11.80
C LYS A 480 20.88 -8.19 -12.66
N LYS A 481 20.60 -7.33 -13.63
CA LYS A 481 21.61 -6.65 -14.44
C LYS A 481 21.21 -5.22 -14.79
N GLY A 482 22.13 -4.28 -14.65
CA GLY A 482 22.03 -2.91 -15.13
C GLY A 482 22.43 -2.79 -16.61
N GLY A 483 21.83 -1.84 -17.32
CA GLY A 483 22.07 -1.62 -18.76
C GLY A 483 21.66 -2.80 -19.64
N ALA A 484 20.76 -3.66 -19.16
CA ALA A 484 20.37 -4.86 -19.87
C ALA A 484 19.41 -4.56 -21.05
N SER A 485 19.47 -5.40 -22.09
CA SER A 485 18.51 -5.43 -23.19
C SER A 485 17.18 -6.08 -22.76
N GLN A 486 16.10 -5.76 -23.49
CA GLN A 486 14.77 -6.40 -23.34
C GLN A 486 14.71 -7.82 -23.95
N ASP A 487 15.82 -8.54 -24.08
CA ASP A 487 15.86 -9.85 -24.72
C ASP A 487 15.07 -10.92 -23.95
N THR A 488 14.69 -12.00 -24.62
CA THR A 488 13.92 -13.13 -24.08
C THR A 488 14.76 -14.23 -23.42
N GLY A 489 16.08 -14.23 -23.61
CA GLY A 489 17.00 -15.21 -23.03
C GLY A 489 17.13 -15.08 -21.51
N ARG A 490 17.91 -15.93 -20.83
CA ARG A 490 18.28 -15.68 -19.41
C ARG A 490 19.35 -14.59 -19.33
N ILE A 491 19.44 -13.90 -18.19
CA ILE A 491 20.54 -12.97 -17.95
C ILE A 491 21.87 -13.74 -17.95
N THR A 492 22.77 -13.34 -18.85
CA THR A 492 24.17 -13.77 -18.84
C THR A 492 24.99 -12.77 -18.04
N ASN A 493 25.85 -13.25 -17.14
CA ASN A 493 26.69 -12.43 -16.25
C ASN A 493 25.89 -11.33 -15.51
N PRO A 494 24.99 -11.72 -14.60
CA PRO A 494 24.24 -10.78 -13.79
C PRO A 494 25.16 -10.00 -12.83
N ASP A 495 24.80 -8.76 -12.55
CA ASP A 495 25.46 -7.90 -11.56
C ASP A 495 25.13 -8.36 -10.12
N TYR A 496 23.95 -8.96 -9.93
CA TYR A 496 23.52 -9.52 -8.66
C TYR A 496 22.86 -10.88 -8.88
N ILE A 497 23.17 -11.82 -7.99
CA ILE A 497 22.48 -13.11 -7.91
C ILE A 497 22.02 -13.30 -6.48
N MET A 498 20.82 -13.84 -6.31
CA MET A 498 20.31 -14.36 -5.05
C MET A 498 19.74 -15.74 -5.27
N SER A 499 19.99 -16.65 -4.34
CA SER A 499 19.49 -18.03 -4.39
C SER A 499 18.97 -18.43 -3.01
N LEU A 500 17.84 -19.12 -3.00
CA LEU A 500 17.21 -19.60 -1.77
C LEU A 500 18.12 -20.62 -1.08
N VAL A 501 18.37 -20.41 0.21
CA VAL A 501 19.18 -21.32 1.04
C VAL A 501 18.41 -21.88 2.24
N SER A 502 17.28 -21.29 2.59
CA SER A 502 16.42 -21.73 3.69
C SER A 502 15.03 -21.11 3.53
N TYR A 503 14.01 -21.82 4.00
CA TYR A 503 12.64 -21.32 4.05
C TYR A 503 11.88 -21.91 5.23
N TYR A 504 10.80 -21.24 5.62
CA TYR A 504 9.78 -21.74 6.51
C TYR A 504 8.41 -21.31 5.97
N ILE A 505 7.61 -22.30 5.58
CA ILE A 505 6.29 -22.12 4.98
C ILE A 505 5.19 -22.73 5.86
N GLY A 506 5.35 -22.57 7.18
CA GLY A 506 4.43 -23.13 8.17
C GLY A 506 4.83 -24.52 8.67
N GLY A 507 4.10 -24.99 9.68
CA GLY A 507 4.34 -26.28 10.35
C GLY A 507 5.11 -26.16 11.67
N ASP A 508 5.19 -27.27 12.38
CA ASP A 508 5.96 -27.40 13.61
C ASP A 508 7.46 -27.31 13.35
N LEU A 509 8.21 -26.98 14.42
CA LEU A 509 9.67 -26.94 14.41
C LEU A 509 10.25 -28.12 15.19
N LYS A 510 11.40 -28.64 14.74
CA LYS A 510 12.20 -29.59 15.50
C LYS A 510 13.40 -28.89 16.15
N ILE A 511 13.50 -29.00 17.48
CA ILE A 511 14.51 -28.35 18.30
C ILE A 511 15.38 -29.40 18.98
N ASN A 512 16.70 -29.24 18.88
CA ASN A 512 17.71 -30.03 19.57
C ASN A 512 18.79 -29.12 20.18
N PHE A 513 19.52 -29.62 21.18
CA PHE A 513 20.66 -28.91 21.76
C PHE A 513 21.97 -29.62 21.45
N THR A 514 23.00 -28.84 21.12
CA THR A 514 24.36 -29.32 20.87
C THR A 514 25.37 -28.49 21.65
N ASP A 515 26.59 -28.99 21.81
CA ASP A 515 27.72 -28.16 22.21
C ASP A 515 28.06 -27.12 21.12
N LEU A 516 29.05 -26.27 21.38
CA LEU A 516 29.51 -25.25 20.43
C LEU A 516 30.13 -25.85 19.15
N ASN A 517 30.61 -27.10 19.22
CA ASN A 517 31.18 -27.86 18.12
C ASN A 517 30.13 -28.67 17.34
N SER A 518 28.84 -28.50 17.67
CA SER A 518 27.70 -29.19 17.05
C SER A 518 27.58 -30.69 17.38
N ASN A 519 28.24 -31.17 18.43
CA ASN A 519 28.01 -32.51 18.95
C ASN A 519 26.76 -32.54 19.86
N PRO A 520 25.96 -33.61 19.86
CA PRO A 520 24.84 -33.74 20.80
C PRO A 520 25.29 -33.54 22.24
N LEU A 521 24.54 -32.78 23.03
CA LEU A 521 24.85 -32.62 24.45
C LEU A 521 24.61 -33.95 25.20
N PRO A 522 25.60 -34.46 25.95
CA PRO A 522 25.41 -35.66 26.76
C PRO A 522 24.27 -35.44 27.77
N SER A 523 23.22 -36.26 27.66
CA SER A 523 22.00 -36.15 28.48
C SER A 523 21.35 -34.75 28.48
N ASN A 524 21.57 -33.95 27.43
CA ASN A 524 21.13 -32.55 27.35
C ASN A 524 21.56 -31.69 28.55
N ARG A 525 22.79 -31.86 29.04
CA ARG A 525 23.32 -31.14 30.20
C ARG A 525 24.25 -29.99 29.79
N VAL A 526 24.18 -28.89 30.52
CA VAL A 526 25.09 -27.74 30.39
C VAL A 526 25.41 -27.15 31.77
N ALA A 527 26.66 -26.79 32.01
CA ALA A 527 27.07 -26.18 33.27
C ALA A 527 26.56 -24.73 33.38
N ARG A 528 26.33 -24.25 34.60
CA ARG A 528 26.13 -22.80 34.87
C ARG A 528 27.29 -21.99 34.31
N GLY A 529 26.99 -20.85 33.67
CA GLY A 529 28.00 -20.05 32.96
C GLY A 529 28.44 -20.65 31.61
N GLY A 530 28.02 -21.87 31.28
CA GLY A 530 28.36 -22.55 30.04
C GLY A 530 27.54 -22.09 28.85
N SER A 531 28.00 -22.46 27.65
CA SER A 531 27.33 -22.15 26.39
C SER A 531 26.95 -23.41 25.63
N TYR A 532 25.85 -23.33 24.88
CA TYR A 532 25.36 -24.39 24.01
C TYR A 532 24.72 -23.81 22.75
N LYS A 533 24.47 -24.64 21.74
CA LYS A 533 23.74 -24.28 20.54
C LYS A 533 22.35 -24.87 20.54
N ILE A 534 21.39 -24.06 20.11
CA ILE A 534 20.04 -24.49 19.75
C ILE A 534 20.06 -24.79 18.25
N LYS A 535 19.70 -26.01 17.87
CA LYS A 535 19.51 -26.43 16.47
C LYS A 535 18.02 -26.47 16.15
N VAL A 536 17.61 -25.81 15.07
CA VAL A 536 16.21 -25.67 14.68
C VAL A 536 16.02 -26.07 13.24
N LYS A 537 15.12 -27.02 12.99
CA LYS A 537 14.75 -27.45 11.65
C LYS A 537 13.25 -27.31 11.43
N SER A 538 12.88 -26.88 10.23
CA SER A 538 11.51 -26.91 9.70
C SER A 538 11.34 -28.09 8.74
N LYS A 539 10.09 -28.36 8.39
CA LYS A 539 9.75 -29.38 7.40
C LYS A 539 10.10 -28.91 5.98
N ASP A 540 10.68 -29.81 5.19
CA ASP A 540 10.76 -29.67 3.74
C ASP A 540 9.41 -29.94 3.06
N ARG A 541 9.39 -29.84 1.73
CA ARG A 541 8.21 -30.13 0.90
C ARG A 541 7.74 -31.59 1.00
N GLN A 542 8.58 -32.51 1.46
CA GLN A 542 8.25 -33.91 1.69
C GLN A 542 7.79 -34.17 3.14
N GLY A 543 7.76 -33.14 3.99
CA GLY A 543 7.33 -33.24 5.39
C GLY A 543 8.43 -33.64 6.37
N ASN A 544 9.70 -33.70 5.95
CA ASN A 544 10.82 -34.10 6.81
C ASN A 544 11.54 -32.90 7.41
N PHE A 545 12.00 -33.01 8.67
CA PHE A 545 12.75 -31.95 9.35
C PHE A 545 14.19 -31.82 8.86
N THR A 546 14.37 -31.23 7.67
CA THR A 546 15.66 -31.12 6.99
C THR A 546 16.07 -29.67 6.71
N VAL A 547 15.11 -28.75 6.62
CA VAL A 547 15.36 -27.35 6.27
C VAL A 547 15.81 -26.57 7.52
N PRO A 548 16.96 -25.88 7.50
CA PRO A 548 17.35 -25.04 8.62
C PRO A 548 16.39 -23.85 8.75
N TYR A 549 15.86 -23.60 9.96
CA TYR A 549 14.95 -22.47 10.20
C TYR A 549 15.73 -21.16 10.44
N SER A 550 15.23 -20.03 9.96
CA SER A 550 15.69 -18.71 10.37
C SER A 550 14.52 -17.87 10.83
N GLY A 551 14.72 -17.06 11.87
CA GLY A 551 13.67 -16.24 12.45
C GLY A 551 13.74 -16.13 13.97
N TRP A 552 12.87 -15.31 14.53
CA TRP A 552 12.68 -15.22 15.97
C TRP A 552 11.88 -16.43 16.48
N LEU A 553 12.19 -16.91 17.68
CA LEU A 553 11.40 -17.93 18.38
C LEU A 553 10.64 -17.31 19.55
N GLU A 554 9.42 -17.78 19.76
CA GLU A 554 8.69 -17.68 21.02
C GLU A 554 8.94 -18.95 21.83
N VAL A 555 9.18 -18.80 23.13
CA VAL A 555 9.49 -19.90 24.04
C VAL A 555 8.48 -19.92 25.18
N ARG A 556 7.97 -21.10 25.50
CA ARG A 556 7.30 -21.37 26.78
C ARG A 556 8.16 -22.34 27.55
N ARG A 557 8.38 -22.04 28.83
CA ARG A 557 9.25 -22.85 29.69
C ARG A 557 8.65 -23.11 31.06
N CYS A 558 9.01 -24.24 31.63
CA CYS A 558 8.74 -24.64 32.99
C CYS A 558 10.04 -25.19 33.60
N ILE A 559 10.29 -24.90 34.89
CA ILE A 559 11.52 -25.30 35.59
C ILE A 559 11.09 -26.21 36.73
N THR A 560 11.65 -27.42 36.78
CA THR A 560 11.41 -28.37 37.88
C THR A 560 12.71 -28.60 38.64
N SER A 561 12.68 -28.29 39.94
CA SER A 561 13.73 -28.68 40.89
C SER A 561 13.32 -29.86 41.79
N SER A 562 12.02 -30.18 41.82
CA SER A 562 11.43 -31.28 42.59
C SER A 562 10.69 -32.24 41.66
N PRO A 563 10.85 -33.57 41.80
CA PRO A 563 10.08 -34.57 41.04
C PRO A 563 8.56 -34.53 41.31
N SER A 564 8.09 -33.74 42.28
CA SER A 564 6.67 -33.57 42.62
C SER A 564 5.97 -32.41 41.92
N ILE A 565 6.68 -31.58 41.15
CA ILE A 565 6.09 -30.53 40.29
C ILE A 565 6.07 -31.08 38.88
N GLU A 566 4.93 -31.63 38.45
CA GLU A 566 4.73 -31.97 37.04
C GLU A 566 4.60 -30.68 36.22
N CYS A 567 5.55 -30.43 35.31
CA CYS A 567 5.23 -29.60 34.15
C CYS A 567 4.23 -30.42 33.31
N ALA A 568 2.94 -30.24 33.55
CA ALA A 568 1.93 -30.93 32.75
C ALA A 568 2.11 -30.55 31.27
N PRO A 569 1.91 -31.50 30.33
CA PRO A 569 2.07 -31.26 28.90
C PRO A 569 1.26 -30.06 28.47
N TYR A 570 1.82 -29.26 27.56
CA TYR A 570 1.18 -28.05 27.09
C TYR A 570 -0.17 -28.38 26.44
N ASP A 571 -1.27 -27.85 27.01
CA ASP A 571 -2.61 -27.91 26.43
C ASP A 571 -2.88 -26.62 25.63
N PRO A 572 -3.01 -26.70 24.29
CA PRO A 572 -3.38 -25.55 23.47
C PRO A 572 -4.72 -24.91 23.86
N ALA A 573 -5.66 -25.69 24.41
CA ALA A 573 -6.99 -25.22 24.79
C ALA A 573 -7.01 -24.49 26.15
N ASN A 574 -6.00 -24.70 27.00
CA ASN A 574 -5.92 -24.08 28.33
C ASN A 574 -4.49 -23.60 28.67
N PRO A 575 -4.02 -22.50 28.04
CA PRO A 575 -2.63 -22.05 28.10
C PRO A 575 -2.15 -21.52 29.47
N THR A 576 -3.04 -21.36 30.46
CA THR A 576 -2.75 -20.76 31.78
C THR A 576 -2.82 -21.75 32.95
N ALA A 577 -3.31 -22.98 32.75
CA ALA A 577 -3.69 -23.86 33.85
C ALA A 577 -2.51 -24.52 34.62
N ASN A 578 -1.32 -24.60 34.02
CA ASN A 578 -0.29 -25.57 34.45
C ASN A 578 1.07 -24.95 34.87
N GLY A 579 1.10 -23.74 35.42
CA GLY A 579 2.35 -23.13 35.92
C GLY A 579 3.37 -22.74 34.83
N TRP A 580 3.01 -22.83 33.55
CA TRP A 580 3.82 -22.34 32.44
C TRP A 580 3.83 -20.81 32.44
N ALA A 581 4.94 -20.21 32.85
CA ALA A 581 5.17 -18.81 32.58
C ALA A 581 5.47 -18.64 31.08
N ALA A 582 4.59 -17.93 30.36
CA ALA A 582 4.91 -17.44 29.04
C ALA A 582 6.08 -16.46 29.17
N PHE A 583 7.30 -16.95 28.97
CA PHE A 583 8.50 -16.13 29.03
C PHE A 583 8.86 -15.72 27.61
N LYS A 584 8.43 -14.51 27.22
CA LYS A 584 8.73 -13.94 25.91
C LYS A 584 10.20 -13.52 25.86
N TRP A 585 11.08 -14.45 25.53
CA TRP A 585 12.43 -14.12 25.07
C TRP A 585 12.51 -14.40 23.58
N GLY A 586 12.62 -13.34 22.80
CA GLY A 586 12.88 -13.47 21.37
C GLY A 586 14.27 -14.03 21.19
N ARG A 587 14.37 -15.22 20.61
CA ARG A 587 15.65 -15.79 20.21
C ARG A 587 15.79 -15.80 18.69
N TRP A 588 16.74 -15.05 18.15
CA TRP A 588 17.05 -15.11 16.73
C TRP A 588 17.81 -16.39 16.43
N VAL A 589 17.28 -17.17 15.50
CA VAL A 589 17.91 -18.34 14.92
C VAL A 589 18.38 -17.96 13.52
N TRP A 590 19.63 -18.25 13.23
CA TRP A 590 20.24 -18.01 11.93
C TRP A 590 20.64 -19.32 11.29
N LEU A 591 20.03 -19.63 10.13
CA LEU A 591 20.30 -20.86 9.36
C LEU A 591 20.31 -22.12 10.23
N GLY A 592 19.30 -22.24 11.09
CA GLY A 592 19.06 -23.39 11.95
C GLY A 592 19.85 -23.38 13.26
N GLU A 593 20.61 -22.33 13.57
CA GLU A 593 21.46 -22.28 14.76
C GLU A 593 21.26 -21.00 15.59
N ALA A 594 21.35 -21.14 16.91
CA ALA A 594 21.53 -20.00 17.83
C ALA A 594 22.41 -20.40 19.02
N THR A 595 23.42 -19.58 19.37
CA THR A 595 24.39 -19.89 20.45
C THR A 595 24.03 -19.21 21.76
N GLU A 596 23.61 -19.98 22.75
CA GLU A 596 23.14 -19.49 24.05
C GLU A 596 24.25 -19.61 25.09
N THR A 597 24.45 -18.54 25.87
CA THR A 597 25.36 -18.54 27.02
C THR A 597 24.54 -18.32 28.27
N LEU A 598 24.62 -19.29 29.18
CA LEU A 598 23.89 -19.25 30.43
C LEU A 598 24.56 -18.30 31.41
N SER A 599 23.76 -17.57 32.19
CA SER A 599 24.28 -16.82 33.34
C SER A 599 24.88 -17.78 34.38
N SER A 600 25.94 -17.37 35.08
CA SER A 600 26.44 -18.11 36.24
C SER A 600 25.46 -18.13 37.43
N SER A 601 24.54 -17.15 37.47
CA SER A 601 23.49 -17.05 38.50
C SER A 601 22.21 -17.83 38.16
N ILE A 602 22.17 -18.53 37.02
CA ILE A 602 20.96 -19.23 36.60
C ILE A 602 20.66 -20.43 37.53
N ALA A 603 19.39 -20.61 37.91
CA ALA A 603 18.98 -21.73 38.76
C ALA A 603 19.24 -23.08 38.06
N VAL A 604 19.82 -24.01 38.83
CA VAL A 604 20.03 -25.41 38.44
C VAL A 604 18.70 -26.16 38.36
N GLY A 605 18.68 -27.23 37.58
CA GLY A 605 17.51 -28.08 37.37
C GLY A 605 17.18 -28.28 35.89
N THR A 606 16.17 -29.11 35.65
CA THR A 606 15.71 -29.43 34.30
C THR A 606 14.70 -28.38 33.83
N ARG A 607 14.96 -27.83 32.65
CA ARG A 607 14.09 -26.88 31.98
C ARG A 607 13.36 -27.61 30.86
N HIS A 608 12.05 -27.65 30.97
CA HIS A 608 11.14 -28.11 29.93
C HIS A 608 10.74 -26.91 29.09
N ALA A 609 10.86 -27.01 27.77
CA ALA A 609 10.52 -25.91 26.87
C ALA A 609 9.89 -26.36 25.56
N TYR A 610 8.92 -25.58 25.11
CA TYR A 610 8.36 -25.61 23.76
C TYR A 610 8.71 -24.33 23.03
N TYR A 611 8.96 -24.47 21.73
CA TYR A 611 9.31 -23.36 20.84
C TYR A 611 8.32 -23.29 19.69
N ARG A 612 8.01 -22.08 19.24
CA ARG A 612 7.35 -21.83 17.95
C ARG A 612 7.97 -20.61 17.28
N PRO A 613 7.79 -20.43 15.96
CA PRO A 613 8.15 -19.19 15.30
C PRO A 613 7.43 -18.00 15.95
N PHE A 614 8.18 -16.92 16.20
CA PHE A 614 7.61 -15.64 16.58
C PHE A 614 7.32 -14.82 15.32
N ILE A 615 6.06 -14.43 15.15
CA ILE A 615 5.63 -13.60 14.02
C ILE A 615 5.89 -12.14 14.36
N ASN A 616 6.62 -11.44 13.50
CA ASN A 616 6.83 -10.01 13.64
C ASN A 616 5.49 -9.28 13.45
N THR A 617 5.28 -8.21 14.22
CA THR A 617 4.14 -7.30 14.07
C THR A 617 4.60 -5.98 13.47
N ALA A 618 3.62 -5.15 13.08
CA ALA A 618 3.87 -3.77 12.72
C ALA A 618 4.76 -3.07 13.77
N PRO A 619 5.92 -2.51 13.38
CA PRO A 619 6.69 -1.63 14.26
C PRO A 619 5.88 -0.36 14.52
N GLY A 620 5.99 0.17 15.73
CA GLY A 620 5.39 1.46 16.05
C GLY A 620 6.04 2.58 15.23
N ASP A 621 5.20 3.37 14.53
CA ASP A 621 5.60 4.60 13.86
C ASP A 621 4.42 5.60 13.85
N TYR A 622 4.60 6.79 13.27
CA TYR A 622 3.59 7.84 13.27
C TYR A 622 2.52 7.70 12.17
N THR A 623 2.58 6.65 11.34
CA THR A 623 1.57 6.40 10.28
C THR A 623 0.28 5.77 10.82
N GLY A 624 0.28 5.36 12.10
CA GLY A 624 -0.85 4.71 12.74
C GLY A 624 -1.18 3.34 12.17
N GLU A 625 -0.19 2.66 11.58
CA GLU A 625 -0.28 1.24 11.24
C GLU A 625 -0.50 0.42 12.52
N VAL A 626 -1.51 -0.45 12.51
CA VAL A 626 -1.81 -1.34 13.64
C VAL A 626 -1.96 -2.77 13.18
N SER A 627 -1.38 -3.71 13.93
CA SER A 627 -1.63 -5.13 13.69
C SER A 627 -3.09 -5.46 13.98
N ILE A 628 -3.77 -6.12 13.05
CA ILE A 628 -5.19 -6.51 13.17
C ILE A 628 -5.41 -8.02 13.17
N SER A 629 -4.36 -8.81 12.94
CA SER A 629 -4.39 -10.25 13.15
C SER A 629 -3.48 -10.67 14.30
N LYS A 630 -3.78 -11.87 14.80
CA LYS A 630 -2.94 -12.62 15.74
C LYS A 630 -2.93 -14.07 15.30
N THR A 631 -1.99 -14.41 14.44
CA THR A 631 -1.84 -15.73 13.85
C THR A 631 -1.13 -16.64 14.85
N GLU A 632 -1.70 -17.80 15.13
CA GLU A 632 -1.06 -18.80 15.99
C GLU A 632 -0.39 -19.88 15.15
N LEU A 633 0.94 -19.95 15.24
CA LEU A 633 1.73 -21.02 14.64
C LEU A 633 1.86 -22.20 15.62
N PRO A 634 1.99 -23.43 15.09
CA PRO A 634 2.08 -24.63 15.91
C PRO A 634 3.34 -24.63 16.79
N TRP A 635 3.22 -25.22 17.97
CA TRP A 635 4.36 -25.52 18.83
C TRP A 635 5.16 -26.70 18.27
N GLY A 636 6.47 -26.62 18.41
CA GLY A 636 7.38 -27.72 18.10
C GLY A 636 7.39 -28.82 19.15
N ASN A 637 8.39 -29.70 19.09
CA ASN A 637 8.60 -30.73 20.11
C ASN A 637 8.95 -30.13 21.47
N GLU A 638 8.63 -30.88 22.54
CA GLU A 638 9.17 -30.60 23.86
C GLU A 638 10.69 -30.81 23.84
N THR A 639 11.39 -29.96 24.58
CA THR A 639 12.82 -30.07 24.80
C THR A 639 13.13 -30.02 26.28
N HIS A 640 14.22 -30.69 26.66
CA HIS A 640 14.70 -30.72 28.03
C HIS A 640 16.16 -30.27 28.04
N LEU A 641 16.49 -29.32 28.91
CA LEU A 641 17.86 -28.88 29.16
C LEU A 641 18.12 -28.88 30.66
N THR A 642 19.12 -29.63 31.09
CA THR A 642 19.48 -29.74 32.50
C THR A 642 20.68 -28.86 32.81
N ILE A 643 20.50 -27.92 33.73
CA ILE A 643 21.57 -27.02 34.19
C ILE A 643 22.13 -27.54 35.51
N TYR A 644 23.46 -27.63 35.61
CA TYR A 644 24.18 -28.09 36.81
C TYR A 644 25.27 -27.11 37.29
#